data_AF-A0A1A9WU36-F1
#
_entry.id   AF-A0A1A9WU36-F1
#
_cell.length_a   1.000
_cell.length_b   1.000
_cell.length_c   1.000
_cell.angle_alpha   90.00
_cell.angle_beta   90.00
_cell.angle_gamma   90.00
#
_symmetry.space_group_name_H-M   'P 1'
#
loop_
_entity.id
_entity.type
_entity.pdbx_description
1 polymer ?
#
loop_
_entity_poly.entity_id
_entity_poly.type
_entity_poly.pdbx_seq_one_letter_code
_entity_poly.pdbx_strand_id
1 'polypeptide(L)'
;MWKLIIILFLVLVGWIGFVWSCTEKVPTTKVRVALVTMRKYPLSLTNCTTGSDCKSMDNPLVLRTVRETYTDMEEVCCEGYTRNPSTGNCMPSCVDCKTGTCLRPDVCVCSEGYSNLRNRSICEPLCEYCTNGVCTGPEQCTCFPGFKLRNDSSKICEADCSFDCTNGLCDAHNDCNCNYGYAHNETLGCVPVCEEPCENGVCNKPNECTCNPGYVLALGSLGKCEPSCISGCPNGICEAPEVCACRNGYANFGNHISMGCVPICKEKCVNAFCTAPNECTCFEGYVFRNGSRSSCESTCPKDCENGFCSEQERCECHEGYQKVEPHRCAPVCEKSCVNGYCSAPNLCKCNDGFIKSEDNESVCVPYCPKGCKNGNCTAPGICTCNPGYQSLLYYYCIPICTKPCWHGTCTAPDTCHCFSGYKPNAVYANQCDPVCNFDCGHGRCIAPGLCNCDPGHQFFWMTGKCEPHCPQKCVNSMCAAGGICQCYEGFRMRENSKNICDPVCKLPCVNSKCVEPNTCECWEGYEDTKHSNLCIARCRPLCENGRCVAPNKCECDSGFKVTNASTPHRCQPTCQQTCINAECRQPQQCECLDGYRFLNGSSVECEPVCEQSCGHGACVGPNMCNCESGHILQMDPDTGLPSCVGFCNEWNCRGGTCVSSTECVCPDGWLYNALRGMCLPDDLVSRWTIAAIAVILFAICVLALILIFREIARRRVTDKQVRLIENPSFGIVMPDQCGLRNFVDVDDEEETDTTQELYS
;
A
#
# COMPACT_ATOMS: atom_id res chain seq x y z
N MET A 1 -0.34 3.26 -42.05
CA MET A 1 -1.21 2.13 -41.69
C MET A 1 -0.46 0.88 -41.23
N TRP A 2 0.42 0.25 -42.04
CA TRP A 2 1.05 -1.03 -41.67
C TRP A 2 1.78 -1.05 -40.31
N LYS A 3 2.52 0.01 -39.95
CA LYS A 3 3.15 0.14 -38.62
C LYS A 3 2.15 0.21 -37.44
N LEU A 4 0.98 0.84 -37.65
CA LEU A 4 -0.09 0.88 -36.64
C LEU A 4 -0.73 -0.49 -36.44
N ILE A 5 -0.89 -1.27 -37.52
CA ILE A 5 -1.40 -2.65 -37.45
C ILE A 5 -0.42 -3.55 -36.67
N ILE A 6 0.90 -3.42 -36.91
CA ILE A 6 1.91 -4.19 -36.16
C ILE A 6 1.94 -3.80 -34.68
N ILE A 7 1.78 -2.52 -34.34
CA ILE A 7 1.69 -2.06 -32.94
C ILE A 7 0.41 -2.59 -32.28
N LEU A 8 -0.76 -2.54 -32.95
CA LEU A 8 -1.98 -3.16 -32.43
C LEU A 8 -1.80 -4.67 -32.22
N PHE A 9 -1.13 -5.37 -33.15
CA PHE A 9 -0.90 -6.81 -33.04
C PHE A 9 0.06 -7.16 -31.88
N LEU A 10 1.10 -6.35 -31.66
CA LEU A 10 2.02 -6.53 -30.52
C LEU A 10 1.37 -6.18 -29.18
N VAL A 11 0.46 -5.20 -29.13
CA VAL A 11 -0.33 -4.90 -27.93
C VAL A 11 -1.35 -6.02 -27.64
N LEU A 12 -2.03 -6.54 -28.67
CA LEU A 12 -2.96 -7.67 -28.53
C LEU A 12 -2.27 -8.97 -28.12
N VAL A 13 -1.06 -9.25 -28.61
CA VAL A 13 -0.26 -10.43 -28.20
C VAL A 13 0.37 -10.22 -26.82
N GLY A 14 0.76 -8.99 -26.47
CA GLY A 14 1.30 -8.63 -25.16
C GLY A 14 0.31 -8.79 -24.00
N TRP A 15 -1.00 -8.76 -24.27
CA TRP A 15 -2.06 -9.01 -23.28
C TRP A 15 -2.34 -10.50 -22.99
N ILE A 16 -1.74 -11.43 -23.74
CA ILE A 16 -2.04 -12.88 -23.63
C ILE A 16 -0.94 -13.66 -22.88
N GLY A 17 0.29 -13.13 -22.83
CA GLY A 17 1.42 -13.78 -22.18
C GLY A 17 1.81 -13.14 -20.85
N PHE A 18 1.23 -13.59 -19.72
CA PHE A 18 1.86 -13.78 -18.39
C PHE A 18 0.82 -14.01 -17.28
N VAL A 19 -0.05 -15.01 -17.42
CA VAL A 19 -0.73 -15.60 -16.25
C VAL A 19 0.19 -16.66 -15.67
N TRP A 20 0.87 -16.35 -14.57
CA TRP A 20 1.69 -17.31 -13.81
C TRP A 20 0.77 -18.27 -13.05
N SER A 21 0.18 -19.22 -13.77
CA SER A 21 -0.64 -20.30 -13.18
C SER A 21 0.28 -21.28 -12.45
N CYS A 22 0.32 -21.20 -11.12
CA CYS A 22 1.08 -22.12 -10.29
C CYS A 22 0.27 -23.40 -10.07
N THR A 23 0.80 -24.54 -10.54
CA THR A 23 0.28 -25.88 -10.24
C THR A 23 1.33 -26.74 -9.54
N GLU A 24 0.88 -27.53 -8.57
CA GLU A 24 1.69 -28.52 -7.85
C GLU A 24 1.18 -29.93 -8.17
N LYS A 25 2.08 -30.91 -8.18
CA LYS A 25 1.77 -32.30 -8.51
C LYS A 25 1.63 -33.15 -7.26
N VAL A 26 0.40 -33.45 -6.88
CA VAL A 26 0.10 -34.32 -5.74
C VAL A 26 -0.12 -35.77 -6.19
N PRO A 27 0.44 -36.76 -5.47
CA PRO A 27 0.24 -38.16 -5.82
C PRO A 27 -1.17 -38.63 -5.42
N THR A 28 -2.00 -39.00 -6.39
CA THR A 28 -3.33 -39.58 -6.17
C THR A 28 -3.34 -41.06 -6.53
N THR A 29 -3.95 -41.89 -5.67
CA THR A 29 -4.05 -43.34 -5.90
C THR A 29 -5.20 -43.65 -6.85
N LYS A 30 -4.87 -44.10 -8.07
CA LYS A 30 -5.84 -44.48 -9.09
C LYS A 30 -5.87 -46.00 -9.25
N VAL A 31 -7.04 -46.53 -9.61
CA VAL A 31 -7.23 -47.95 -9.90
C VAL A 31 -7.42 -48.09 -11.40
N ARG A 32 -6.51 -48.78 -12.10
CA ARG A 32 -6.75 -49.21 -13.48
C ARG A 32 -7.34 -50.62 -13.50
N VAL A 33 -8.17 -50.88 -14.49
CA VAL A 33 -8.70 -52.21 -14.77
C VAL A 33 -8.10 -52.68 -16.10
N ALA A 34 -7.11 -53.54 -16.04
CA ALA A 34 -6.51 -54.15 -17.22
C ALA A 34 -7.37 -55.33 -17.69
N LEU A 35 -7.45 -55.55 -19.02
CA LEU A 35 -8.14 -56.69 -19.61
C LEU A 35 -7.10 -57.69 -20.12
N VAL A 36 -7.04 -58.87 -19.51
CA VAL A 36 -6.15 -59.95 -19.94
C VAL A 36 -6.94 -60.92 -20.82
N THR A 37 -6.45 -61.20 -22.02
CA THR A 37 -7.05 -62.16 -22.95
C THR A 37 -6.67 -63.59 -22.55
N MET A 38 -7.64 -64.38 -22.08
CA MET A 38 -7.46 -65.81 -21.84
C MET A 38 -8.28 -66.64 -22.83
N ARG A 39 -7.76 -67.79 -23.25
CA ARG A 39 -8.49 -68.77 -24.05
C ARG A 39 -9.25 -69.71 -23.10
N LYS A 40 -10.56 -69.86 -23.27
CA LYS A 40 -11.31 -70.93 -22.60
C LYS A 40 -11.17 -72.20 -23.45
N TYR A 41 -10.87 -73.35 -22.84
CA TYR A 41 -10.90 -74.64 -23.55
C TYR A 41 -12.33 -75.24 -23.48
N PRO A 42 -12.92 -75.69 -24.61
CA PRO A 42 -14.26 -76.25 -24.66
C PRO A 42 -14.22 -77.78 -24.59
N LEU A 43 -15.30 -78.39 -24.10
CA LEU A 43 -15.55 -79.82 -24.22
C LEU A 43 -15.91 -80.18 -25.67
N SER A 44 -15.68 -81.44 -26.05
CA SER A 44 -15.98 -82.06 -27.36
C SER A 44 -14.96 -81.81 -28.49
N LEU A 45 -13.91 -82.63 -28.51
CA LEU A 45 -13.07 -82.89 -29.68
C LEU A 45 -12.64 -84.37 -29.73
N THR A 46 -13.61 -85.28 -29.85
CA THR A 46 -13.39 -86.74 -29.87
C THR A 46 -12.80 -87.28 -31.19
N ASN A 47 -12.45 -86.43 -32.16
CA ASN A 47 -11.70 -86.80 -33.38
C ASN A 47 -10.96 -85.60 -34.02
N CYS A 48 -9.74 -85.30 -33.56
CA CYS A 48 -8.71 -84.62 -34.38
C CYS A 48 -7.35 -85.29 -34.07
N THR A 49 -7.04 -86.40 -34.75
CA THR A 49 -5.71 -87.02 -34.77
C THR A 49 -5.02 -86.72 -36.10
N THR A 50 -3.77 -86.25 -36.03
CA THR A 50 -2.95 -85.70 -37.13
C THR A 50 -3.50 -84.42 -37.75
N GLY A 51 -2.59 -83.48 -38.06
CA GLY A 51 -2.97 -82.10 -38.37
C GLY A 51 -3.31 -81.87 -39.84
N SER A 52 -4.41 -81.15 -40.10
CA SER A 52 -4.57 -80.13 -41.17
C SER A 52 -6.00 -79.58 -41.34
N ASP A 53 -7.00 -79.91 -40.51
CA ASP A 53 -8.40 -79.43 -40.75
C ASP A 53 -9.27 -79.09 -39.52
N CYS A 54 -8.67 -78.84 -38.35
CA CYS A 54 -9.40 -78.35 -37.17
C CYS A 54 -9.59 -76.79 -37.28
N LYS A 55 -10.68 -76.32 -37.91
CA LYS A 55 -10.94 -74.88 -38.20
C LYS A 55 -11.20 -74.01 -36.96
N SER A 56 -10.72 -72.77 -37.01
CA SER A 56 -10.67 -71.83 -35.87
C SER A 56 -11.98 -71.06 -35.58
N MET A 57 -13.12 -71.75 -35.50
CA MET A 57 -14.39 -71.17 -35.05
C MET A 57 -15.09 -72.11 -34.08
N ASP A 58 -14.74 -72.01 -32.79
CA ASP A 58 -15.63 -72.17 -31.62
C ASP A 58 -14.83 -72.03 -30.31
N ASN A 59 -14.11 -70.90 -30.16
CA ASN A 59 -13.45 -70.54 -28.91
C ASN A 59 -13.30 -69.02 -28.76
N PRO A 60 -14.22 -68.34 -28.03
CA PRO A 60 -14.06 -66.92 -27.74
C PRO A 60 -12.92 -66.70 -26.74
N LEU A 61 -12.03 -65.75 -27.07
CA LEU A 61 -11.11 -65.17 -26.10
C LEU A 61 -11.93 -64.44 -25.04
N VAL A 62 -11.76 -64.81 -23.77
CA VAL A 62 -12.44 -64.17 -22.64
C VAL A 62 -11.50 -63.12 -22.05
N LEU A 63 -11.94 -61.87 -22.07
CA LEU A 63 -11.24 -60.75 -21.42
C LEU A 63 -11.57 -60.77 -19.93
N ARG A 64 -10.58 -61.02 -19.06
CA ARG A 64 -10.75 -60.94 -17.60
C ARG A 64 -10.21 -59.62 -17.08
N THR A 65 -10.98 -58.96 -16.23
CA THR A 65 -10.61 -57.70 -15.57
C THR A 65 -9.67 -57.96 -14.38
N VAL A 66 -8.46 -57.42 -14.46
CA VAL A 66 -7.49 -57.37 -13.35
C VAL A 66 -7.43 -55.94 -12.83
N ARG A 67 -7.60 -55.75 -11.51
CA ARG A 67 -7.51 -54.43 -10.88
C ARG A 67 -6.08 -54.21 -10.40
N GLU A 68 -5.47 -53.12 -10.87
CA GLU A 68 -4.13 -52.70 -10.46
C GLU A 68 -4.20 -51.28 -9.90
N THR A 69 -3.72 -51.10 -8.68
CA THR A 69 -3.53 -49.78 -8.05
C THR A 69 -2.22 -49.18 -8.53
N TYR A 70 -2.25 -47.91 -8.95
CA TYR A 70 -1.07 -47.15 -9.32
C TYR A 70 -1.20 -45.71 -8.84
N THR A 71 -0.08 -45.11 -8.46
CA THR A 71 -0.01 -43.68 -8.13
C THR A 71 0.13 -42.88 -9.41
N ASP A 72 -0.76 -41.91 -9.59
CA ASP A 72 -0.71 -40.92 -10.66
C ASP A 72 -0.48 -39.52 -10.06
N MET A 73 -0.04 -38.56 -10.86
CA MET A 73 0.27 -37.21 -10.40
C MET A 73 -0.78 -36.22 -10.90
N GLU A 74 -1.59 -35.68 -9.99
CA GLU A 74 -2.65 -34.72 -10.31
C GLU A 74 -2.18 -33.28 -10.08
N GLU A 75 -2.47 -32.39 -11.04
CA GLU A 75 -2.09 -30.97 -10.95
C GLU A 75 -3.16 -30.18 -10.22
N VAL A 76 -2.87 -29.84 -8.96
CA VAL A 76 -3.69 -28.95 -8.12
C VAL A 76 -3.11 -27.54 -8.13
N CYS A 77 -3.90 -26.52 -7.78
CA CYS A 77 -3.39 -25.16 -7.64
C CYS A 77 -2.50 -25.05 -6.40
N CYS A 78 -1.37 -24.33 -6.51
CA CYS A 78 -0.51 -24.02 -5.37
C CYS A 78 -1.26 -23.26 -4.27
N GLU A 79 -0.74 -23.27 -3.04
CA GLU A 79 -1.28 -22.47 -1.94
C GLU A 79 -1.38 -20.98 -2.33
N GLY A 80 -2.50 -20.35 -1.98
CA GLY A 80 -2.83 -18.98 -2.39
C GLY A 80 -3.38 -18.82 -3.82
N TYR A 81 -3.49 -19.90 -4.63
CA TYR A 81 -4.12 -19.85 -5.95
C TYR A 81 -5.47 -20.59 -5.95
N THR A 82 -6.48 -20.02 -6.62
CA THR A 82 -7.81 -20.62 -6.79
C THR A 82 -8.07 -21.00 -8.25
N ARG A 83 -8.81 -22.10 -8.47
CA ARG A 83 -9.09 -22.60 -9.81
C ARG A 83 -10.28 -21.87 -10.42
N ASN A 84 -10.09 -21.21 -11.56
CA ASN A 84 -11.17 -20.52 -12.25
C ASN A 84 -12.17 -21.55 -12.86
N PRO A 85 -13.48 -21.52 -12.51
CA PRO A 85 -14.44 -22.51 -12.98
C PRO A 85 -14.64 -22.53 -14.50
N SER A 86 -14.44 -21.38 -15.16
CA SER A 86 -14.73 -21.20 -16.60
C SER A 86 -13.53 -21.48 -17.49
N THR A 87 -12.30 -21.33 -16.98
CA THR A 87 -11.06 -21.51 -17.76
C THR A 87 -10.16 -22.63 -17.27
N GLY A 88 -10.41 -23.20 -16.09
CA GLY A 88 -9.64 -24.30 -15.49
C GLY A 88 -8.25 -23.91 -14.97
N ASN A 89 -7.79 -22.69 -15.23
CA ASN A 89 -6.48 -22.18 -14.83
C ASN A 89 -6.46 -21.79 -13.35
N CYS A 90 -5.29 -21.90 -12.72
CA CYS A 90 -5.06 -21.43 -11.36
C CYS A 90 -4.74 -19.92 -11.38
N MET A 91 -5.59 -19.12 -10.76
CA MET A 91 -5.43 -17.67 -10.62
C MET A 91 -5.00 -17.31 -9.20
N PRO A 92 -4.15 -16.28 -9.01
CA PRO A 92 -3.73 -15.88 -7.67
C PRO A 92 -4.92 -15.30 -6.89
N SER A 93 -5.01 -15.65 -5.60
CA SER A 93 -5.99 -15.13 -4.67
C SER A 93 -5.46 -13.88 -3.97
N CYS A 94 -6.31 -12.86 -3.83
CA CYS A 94 -6.03 -11.63 -3.09
C CYS A 94 -7.23 -11.33 -2.18
N VAL A 95 -6.98 -10.82 -0.98
CA VAL A 95 -8.02 -10.60 0.05
C VAL A 95 -9.08 -9.58 -0.38
N ASP A 96 -8.69 -8.40 -0.89
CA ASP A 96 -9.65 -7.39 -1.38
C ASP A 96 -9.06 -6.49 -2.49
N CYS A 97 -8.90 -7.07 -3.68
CA CYS A 97 -8.27 -6.44 -4.85
C CYS A 97 -9.33 -5.84 -5.83
N LYS A 98 -10.36 -5.15 -5.30
CA LYS A 98 -11.53 -4.67 -6.07
C LYS A 98 -11.22 -3.75 -7.26
N THR A 99 -10.22 -2.88 -7.15
CA THR A 99 -9.85 -1.87 -8.16
C THR A 99 -8.48 -2.15 -8.80
N GLY A 100 -8.07 -3.43 -8.85
CA GLY A 100 -6.79 -3.85 -9.42
C GLY A 100 -6.83 -5.27 -9.98
N THR A 101 -5.66 -5.78 -10.39
CA THR A 101 -5.47 -7.15 -10.85
C THR A 101 -4.51 -7.90 -9.92
N CYS A 102 -4.91 -9.05 -9.40
CA CYS A 102 -4.04 -9.88 -8.56
C CYS A 102 -2.95 -10.51 -9.45
N LEU A 103 -1.68 -10.18 -9.20
CA LEU A 103 -0.54 -10.60 -10.02
C LEU A 103 0.08 -11.91 -9.50
N ARG A 104 0.05 -12.09 -8.18
CA ARG A 104 0.55 -13.23 -7.40
C ARG A 104 -0.17 -13.21 -6.04
N PRO A 105 -0.25 -14.31 -5.27
CA PRO A 105 -0.95 -14.28 -3.98
C PRO A 105 -0.47 -13.12 -3.10
N ASP A 106 -1.44 -12.43 -2.51
CA ASP A 106 -1.27 -11.21 -1.71
C ASP A 106 -0.57 -10.02 -2.40
N VAL A 107 -0.49 -10.01 -3.73
CA VAL A 107 0.09 -8.90 -4.52
C VAL A 107 -0.88 -8.46 -5.61
N CYS A 108 -1.64 -7.41 -5.31
CA CYS A 108 -2.54 -6.73 -6.22
C CYS A 108 -1.81 -5.58 -6.95
N VAL A 109 -1.98 -5.47 -8.27
CA VAL A 109 -1.54 -4.31 -9.07
C VAL A 109 -2.74 -3.40 -9.24
N CYS A 110 -2.66 -2.21 -8.67
CA CYS A 110 -3.77 -1.26 -8.65
C CYS A 110 -3.94 -0.53 -9.99
N SER A 111 -5.19 -0.16 -10.30
CA SER A 111 -5.51 0.72 -11.43
C SER A 111 -4.97 2.14 -11.20
N GLU A 112 -4.91 2.93 -12.27
CA GLU A 112 -4.50 4.34 -12.22
C GLU A 112 -5.28 5.12 -11.14
N GLY A 113 -4.57 5.84 -10.28
CA GLY A 113 -5.15 6.54 -9.13
C GLY A 113 -5.32 5.72 -7.84
N TYR A 114 -4.83 4.48 -7.77
CA TYR A 114 -4.84 3.63 -6.57
C TYR A 114 -3.44 3.06 -6.27
N SER A 115 -3.15 2.71 -5.02
CA SER A 115 -1.93 1.96 -4.65
C SER A 115 -2.15 0.96 -3.51
N ASN A 116 -1.20 0.04 -3.40
CA ASN A 116 -1.12 -1.01 -2.38
C ASN A 116 0.04 -0.76 -1.40
N LEU A 117 0.40 0.51 -1.16
CA LEU A 117 1.57 0.90 -0.36
C LEU A 117 1.48 0.45 1.10
N ARG A 118 0.28 0.46 1.70
CA ARG A 118 0.05 -0.01 3.09
C ARG A 118 -0.12 -1.51 3.18
N ASN A 119 -0.91 -2.11 2.28
CA ASN A 119 -1.11 -3.55 2.22
C ASN A 119 -1.08 -4.00 0.76
N ARG A 120 -0.20 -4.96 0.43
CA ARG A 120 0.07 -5.38 -0.95
C ARG A 120 -1.12 -6.08 -1.62
N SER A 121 -2.05 -6.63 -0.84
CA SER A 121 -3.23 -7.37 -1.31
C SER A 121 -4.50 -6.51 -1.48
N ILE A 122 -4.44 -5.22 -1.12
CA ILE A 122 -5.58 -4.27 -1.14
C ILE A 122 -5.18 -3.02 -1.92
N CYS A 123 -6.10 -2.47 -2.72
CA CYS A 123 -5.91 -1.21 -3.43
C CYS A 123 -6.67 -0.06 -2.76
N GLU A 124 -5.93 0.87 -2.18
CA GLU A 124 -6.45 2.11 -1.59
C GLU A 124 -6.30 3.28 -2.59
N PRO A 125 -7.26 4.21 -2.67
CA PRO A 125 -7.16 5.36 -3.57
C PRO A 125 -6.00 6.28 -3.17
N LEU A 126 -5.27 6.79 -4.18
CA LEU A 126 -4.20 7.76 -4.00
C LEU A 126 -4.77 9.17 -3.98
N CYS A 127 -4.47 9.89 -2.91
CA CYS A 127 -4.59 11.35 -2.83
C CYS A 127 -3.25 11.87 -2.32
N GLU A 128 -2.63 12.83 -3.00
CA GLU A 128 -1.34 13.36 -2.54
C GLU A 128 -1.46 13.99 -1.14
N TYR A 129 -2.54 14.72 -0.85
CA TYR A 129 -2.77 15.41 0.44
C TYR A 129 -4.27 15.57 0.77
N CYS A 130 -4.90 14.56 1.38
CA CYS A 130 -6.28 14.65 1.93
C CYS A 130 -6.20 14.87 3.45
N THR A 131 -6.23 16.12 3.90
CA THR A 131 -6.12 16.49 5.32
C THR A 131 -7.49 16.59 5.97
N ASN A 132 -7.68 15.98 7.14
CA ASN A 132 -8.96 15.91 7.90
C ASN A 132 -10.12 15.27 7.11
N GLY A 133 -9.81 14.32 6.23
CA GLY A 133 -10.79 13.51 5.54
C GLY A 133 -10.23 12.12 5.19
N VAL A 134 -11.07 11.31 4.56
CA VAL A 134 -10.72 10.00 4.00
C VAL A 134 -10.91 10.03 2.48
N CYS A 135 -10.01 9.39 1.75
CA CYS A 135 -10.13 9.27 0.29
C CYS A 135 -11.14 8.18 -0.07
N THR A 136 -12.17 8.56 -0.84
CA THR A 136 -13.18 7.63 -1.38
C THR A 136 -12.98 7.32 -2.85
N GLY A 137 -12.12 8.08 -3.54
CA GLY A 137 -11.66 7.82 -4.91
C GLY A 137 -10.36 8.57 -5.23
N PRO A 138 -9.77 8.35 -6.41
CA PRO A 138 -8.60 9.11 -6.87
C PRO A 138 -8.92 10.60 -6.87
N GLU A 139 -8.08 11.40 -6.22
CA GLU A 139 -8.26 12.86 -6.11
C GLU A 139 -9.58 13.32 -5.43
N GLN A 140 -10.32 12.41 -4.79
CA GLN A 140 -11.61 12.66 -4.16
C GLN A 140 -11.56 12.39 -2.64
N CYS A 141 -11.52 13.47 -1.87
CA CYS A 141 -11.47 13.50 -0.42
C CYS A 141 -12.87 13.76 0.16
N THR A 142 -13.36 12.88 1.05
CA THR A 142 -14.56 13.11 1.86
C THR A 142 -14.16 13.46 3.28
N CYS A 143 -14.58 14.63 3.75
CA CYS A 143 -14.21 15.16 5.06
C CYS A 143 -14.79 14.33 6.22
N PHE A 144 -14.09 14.31 7.35
CA PHE A 144 -14.63 13.73 8.57
C PHE A 144 -15.79 14.60 9.11
N PRO A 145 -16.70 14.03 9.93
CA PRO A 145 -17.75 14.81 10.60
C PRO A 145 -17.16 16.02 11.33
N GLY A 146 -17.80 17.19 11.20
CA GLY A 146 -17.28 18.47 11.72
C GLY A 146 -16.33 19.22 10.77
N PHE A 147 -16.06 18.71 9.55
CA PHE A 147 -15.24 19.39 8.54
C PHE A 147 -15.96 19.49 7.19
N LYS A 148 -15.77 20.61 6.48
CA LYS A 148 -16.24 20.85 5.11
C LYS A 148 -15.09 21.01 4.14
N LEU A 149 -15.36 20.67 2.88
CA LEU A 149 -14.40 20.80 1.78
C LEU A 149 -14.23 22.28 1.44
N ARG A 150 -12.99 22.77 1.38
CA ARG A 150 -12.72 24.18 1.07
C ARG A 150 -13.11 24.52 -0.37
N ASN A 151 -13.78 25.66 -0.58
CA ASN A 151 -14.27 26.10 -1.90
C ASN A 151 -13.19 26.09 -3.00
N ASP A 152 -11.93 26.36 -2.64
CA ASP A 152 -10.78 26.41 -3.57
C ASP A 152 -9.97 25.09 -3.65
N SER A 153 -10.43 23.98 -3.05
CA SER A 153 -9.68 22.72 -3.02
C SER A 153 -10.55 21.47 -2.87
N SER A 154 -10.44 20.53 -3.81
CA SER A 154 -11.03 19.19 -3.69
C SER A 154 -10.33 18.26 -2.69
N LYS A 155 -9.34 18.76 -1.94
CA LYS A 155 -8.39 17.96 -1.15
C LYS A 155 -8.27 18.39 0.32
N ILE A 156 -8.72 19.60 0.68
CA ILE A 156 -8.49 20.18 2.01
C ILE A 156 -9.84 20.33 2.73
N CYS A 157 -9.97 19.64 3.86
CA CYS A 157 -11.11 19.72 4.75
C CYS A 157 -10.80 20.66 5.93
N GLU A 158 -11.55 21.76 6.03
CA GLU A 158 -11.46 22.77 7.09
C GLU A 158 -12.65 22.61 8.04
N ALA A 159 -12.50 22.97 9.32
CA ALA A 159 -13.56 22.78 10.32
C ALA A 159 -14.83 23.55 9.93
N ASP A 160 -15.99 22.88 9.98
CA ASP A 160 -17.28 23.46 9.62
C ASP A 160 -18.00 24.02 10.84
N CYS A 161 -17.51 25.16 11.30
CA CYS A 161 -18.03 25.85 12.47
C CYS A 161 -19.39 26.48 12.13
N SER A 162 -20.43 26.08 12.85
CA SER A 162 -21.80 26.59 12.63
C SER A 162 -22.01 28.03 13.14
N PHE A 163 -21.01 28.61 13.79
CA PHE A 163 -21.01 29.97 14.33
C PHE A 163 -19.67 30.69 14.07
N ASP A 164 -19.69 32.03 14.09
CA ASP A 164 -18.54 32.86 13.72
C ASP A 164 -17.44 32.83 14.81
N CYS A 165 -16.28 32.27 14.46
CA CYS A 165 -15.16 32.02 15.37
C CYS A 165 -14.01 33.01 15.19
N THR A 166 -14.30 34.27 14.86
CA THR A 166 -13.33 35.25 14.32
C THR A 166 -12.12 35.58 15.20
N ASN A 167 -12.13 35.22 16.50
CA ASN A 167 -10.99 35.39 17.43
C ASN A 167 -10.55 34.08 18.13
N GLY A 168 -10.85 32.91 17.55
CA GLY A 168 -10.44 31.60 18.09
C GLY A 168 -10.07 30.58 17.03
N LEU A 169 -9.55 29.44 17.47
CA LEU A 169 -9.37 28.24 16.64
C LEU A 169 -10.51 27.26 16.93
N CYS A 170 -11.40 27.10 15.97
CA CYS A 170 -12.49 26.13 16.03
C CYS A 170 -11.96 24.71 15.84
N ASP A 171 -12.47 23.76 16.65
CA ASP A 171 -12.07 22.36 16.62
C ASP A 171 -13.11 21.42 15.98
N ALA A 172 -12.78 20.12 15.92
CA ALA A 172 -13.59 19.07 15.31
C ALA A 172 -14.95 18.83 16.00
N HIS A 173 -15.13 19.28 17.24
CA HIS A 173 -16.37 19.13 18.01
C HIS A 173 -17.27 20.36 17.90
N ASN A 174 -16.92 21.33 17.04
CA ASN A 174 -17.61 22.61 16.89
C ASN A 174 -17.50 23.48 18.16
N ASP A 175 -16.40 23.34 18.91
CA ASP A 175 -16.00 24.23 20.02
C ASP A 175 -14.94 25.25 19.56
N CYS A 176 -15.08 26.51 20.01
CA CYS A 176 -14.14 27.60 19.68
C CYS A 176 -13.09 27.81 20.78
N ASN A 177 -11.88 27.31 20.56
CA ASN A 177 -10.73 27.56 21.44
C ASN A 177 -10.21 28.99 21.22
N CYS A 178 -10.64 29.92 22.06
CA CYS A 178 -10.31 31.33 21.91
C CYS A 178 -8.81 31.63 22.05
N ASN A 179 -8.32 32.60 21.26
CA ASN A 179 -6.93 33.04 21.33
C ASN A 179 -6.62 33.70 22.69
N TYR A 180 -5.34 33.75 23.07
CA TYR A 180 -4.91 34.34 24.33
C TYR A 180 -5.44 35.77 24.50
N GLY A 181 -6.11 36.03 25.63
CA GLY A 181 -6.81 37.28 25.91
C GLY A 181 -8.29 37.31 25.50
N TYR A 182 -8.84 36.24 24.91
CA TYR A 182 -10.26 36.09 24.58
C TYR A 182 -10.87 34.89 25.33
N ALA A 183 -12.15 34.98 25.69
CA ALA A 183 -12.92 33.94 26.36
C ALA A 183 -14.18 33.59 25.55
N HIS A 184 -14.66 32.35 25.72
CA HIS A 184 -15.82 31.84 25.00
C HIS A 184 -17.14 32.40 25.56
N ASN A 185 -18.02 32.87 24.68
CA ASN A 185 -19.37 33.33 25.00
C ASN A 185 -20.37 32.66 24.06
N GLU A 186 -21.39 32.00 24.63
CA GLU A 186 -22.39 31.19 23.91
C GLU A 186 -23.18 31.94 22.82
N THR A 187 -23.21 33.28 22.85
CA THR A 187 -23.99 34.11 21.91
C THR A 187 -23.15 34.95 20.95
N LEU A 188 -21.86 35.14 21.23
CA LEU A 188 -20.97 36.08 20.54
C LEU A 188 -19.61 35.47 20.17
N GLY A 189 -19.42 34.16 20.39
CA GLY A 189 -18.15 33.47 20.13
C GLY A 189 -17.03 33.94 21.07
N CYS A 190 -15.83 34.14 20.54
CA CYS A 190 -14.68 34.55 21.33
C CYS A 190 -14.66 36.07 21.58
N VAL A 191 -15.03 36.46 22.80
CA VAL A 191 -15.08 37.87 23.26
C VAL A 191 -13.79 38.25 24.01
N PRO A 192 -13.31 39.50 23.90
CA PRO A 192 -12.09 39.93 24.58
C PRO A 192 -12.25 39.96 26.10
N VAL A 193 -11.18 39.60 26.81
CA VAL A 193 -11.08 39.64 28.27
C VAL A 193 -10.25 40.85 28.69
N CYS A 194 -10.80 41.65 29.59
CA CYS A 194 -10.08 42.70 30.30
C CYS A 194 -9.92 42.24 31.76
N GLU A 195 -8.67 42.15 32.25
CA GLU A 195 -8.34 41.68 33.60
C GLU A 195 -8.88 42.62 34.69
N GLU A 196 -8.84 43.93 34.45
CA GLU A 196 -9.67 44.91 35.15
C GLU A 196 -11.00 45.08 34.41
N PRO A 197 -12.17 44.99 35.07
CA PRO A 197 -13.45 45.24 34.41
C PRO A 197 -13.54 46.70 33.94
N CYS A 198 -14.02 46.92 32.71
CA CYS A 198 -14.16 48.26 32.13
C CYS A 198 -15.31 49.06 32.79
N GLU A 199 -15.10 49.60 33.98
CA GLU A 199 -16.09 50.47 34.64
C GLU A 199 -16.35 51.73 33.79
N ASN A 200 -17.60 51.93 33.38
CA ASN A 200 -18.04 52.99 32.44
C ASN A 200 -17.35 52.95 31.05
N GLY A 201 -16.94 51.77 30.58
CA GLY A 201 -16.43 51.55 29.23
C GLY A 201 -16.84 50.20 28.64
N VAL A 202 -16.30 49.88 27.46
CA VAL A 202 -16.49 48.61 26.75
C VAL A 202 -15.12 47.99 26.45
N CYS A 203 -14.94 46.72 26.79
CA CYS A 203 -13.75 45.94 26.43
C CYS A 203 -13.84 45.58 24.94
N ASN A 204 -13.09 46.28 24.09
CA ASN A 204 -13.14 46.07 22.63
C ASN A 204 -12.06 45.10 22.12
N LYS A 205 -10.96 44.95 22.88
CA LYS A 205 -9.86 44.00 22.67
C LYS A 205 -9.27 43.62 24.04
N PRO A 206 -8.40 42.59 24.13
CA PRO A 206 -7.85 42.14 25.40
C PRO A 206 -7.09 43.26 26.12
N ASN A 207 -7.45 43.52 27.38
CA ASN A 207 -6.92 44.62 28.20
C ASN A 207 -6.94 46.02 27.53
N GLU A 208 -7.85 46.28 26.57
CA GLU A 208 -8.04 47.60 25.92
C GLU A 208 -9.50 48.07 26.10
N CYS A 209 -9.75 48.80 27.18
CA CYS A 209 -11.06 49.40 27.45
C CYS A 209 -11.26 50.73 26.69
N THR A 210 -12.37 50.85 25.96
CA THR A 210 -12.81 52.11 25.36
C THR A 210 -13.88 52.74 26.24
N CYS A 211 -13.63 53.94 26.77
CA CYS A 211 -14.57 54.62 27.66
C CYS A 211 -15.84 55.10 26.94
N ASN A 212 -16.97 55.08 27.64
CA ASN A 212 -18.23 55.60 27.13
C ASN A 212 -18.17 57.12 26.90
N PRO A 213 -18.99 57.69 26.01
CA PRO A 213 -18.99 59.13 25.74
C PRO A 213 -19.13 59.97 27.02
N GLY A 214 -18.22 60.93 27.21
CA GLY A 214 -18.14 61.75 28.42
C GLY A 214 -17.25 61.19 29.53
N TYR A 215 -16.64 60.01 29.36
CA TYR A 215 -15.66 59.43 30.29
C TYR A 215 -14.27 59.30 29.62
N VAL A 216 -13.21 59.32 30.43
CA VAL A 216 -11.82 59.17 30.01
C VAL A 216 -11.08 58.17 30.88
N LEU A 217 -10.07 57.48 30.35
CA LEU A 217 -9.32 56.47 31.09
C LEU A 217 -8.50 57.13 32.21
N ALA A 218 -8.63 56.62 33.44
CA ALA A 218 -7.93 57.16 34.61
C ALA A 218 -6.41 56.97 34.49
N LEU A 219 -5.63 57.97 34.92
CA LEU A 219 -4.17 57.90 34.90
C LEU A 219 -3.65 56.71 35.74
N GLY A 220 -3.13 55.68 35.05
CA GLY A 220 -2.52 54.52 35.69
C GLY A 220 -3.43 53.30 35.89
N SER A 221 -4.67 53.30 35.37
CA SER A 221 -5.52 52.10 35.29
C SER A 221 -5.66 51.63 33.85
N LEU A 222 -5.91 50.33 33.66
CA LEU A 222 -6.16 49.71 32.36
C LEU A 222 -7.66 49.60 32.04
N GLY A 223 -8.54 49.64 33.06
CA GLY A 223 -9.99 49.50 32.87
C GLY A 223 -10.90 50.60 33.44
N LYS A 224 -10.41 51.49 34.31
CA LYS A 224 -11.26 52.46 34.99
C LYS A 224 -11.49 53.74 34.16
N CYS A 225 -12.73 53.99 33.75
CA CYS A 225 -13.13 55.22 33.07
C CYS A 225 -13.79 56.22 34.05
N GLU A 226 -13.18 57.39 34.20
CA GLU A 226 -13.63 58.48 35.08
C GLU A 226 -14.37 59.58 34.28
N PRO A 227 -15.40 60.22 34.86
CA PRO A 227 -16.20 61.22 34.14
C PRO A 227 -15.39 62.47 33.84
N SER A 228 -15.47 62.93 32.59
CA SER A 228 -14.83 64.16 32.11
C SER A 228 -15.82 65.32 32.10
N CYS A 229 -15.35 66.49 32.50
CA CYS A 229 -16.04 67.76 32.29
C CYS A 229 -15.21 68.57 31.26
N ILE A 230 -15.71 68.72 30.04
CA ILE A 230 -15.04 69.38 28.90
C ILE A 230 -14.70 70.85 29.23
N SER A 231 -15.54 71.50 30.02
CA SER A 231 -15.32 72.88 30.49
C SER A 231 -14.37 72.99 31.70
N GLY A 232 -13.94 71.85 32.27
CA GLY A 232 -13.21 71.77 33.53
C GLY A 232 -14.10 71.91 34.77
N CYS A 233 -13.72 71.24 35.87
CA CYS A 233 -14.41 71.31 37.17
C CYS A 233 -13.44 71.79 38.28
N PRO A 234 -12.90 73.03 38.19
CA PRO A 234 -12.01 73.57 39.22
C PRO A 234 -12.74 73.67 40.57
N ASN A 235 -12.03 73.31 41.64
CA ASN A 235 -12.53 73.23 43.03
C ASN A 235 -13.72 72.28 43.28
N GLY A 236 -14.11 71.47 42.29
CA GLY A 236 -15.12 70.43 42.42
C GLY A 236 -14.54 69.03 42.26
N ILE A 237 -15.43 68.08 41.94
CA ILE A 237 -15.16 66.75 41.39
C ILE A 237 -16.24 66.52 40.32
N CYS A 238 -15.89 65.99 39.15
CA CYS A 238 -16.90 65.54 38.18
C CYS A 238 -17.59 64.29 38.76
N GLU A 239 -18.88 64.38 39.09
CA GLU A 239 -19.65 63.25 39.62
C GLU A 239 -20.27 62.43 38.47
N ALA A 240 -20.58 63.10 37.36
CA ALA A 240 -20.97 62.52 36.08
C ALA A 240 -20.45 63.44 34.94
N PRO A 241 -20.49 63.02 33.66
CA PRO A 241 -20.04 63.85 32.54
C PRO A 241 -20.76 65.20 32.51
N GLU A 242 -20.01 66.30 32.38
CA GLU A 242 -20.47 67.70 32.50
C GLU A 242 -21.18 68.09 33.82
N VAL A 243 -21.19 67.22 34.85
CA VAL A 243 -21.80 67.50 36.16
C VAL A 243 -20.72 67.71 37.21
N CYS A 244 -20.45 68.98 37.53
CA CYS A 244 -19.46 69.38 38.51
C CYS A 244 -20.08 69.49 39.92
N ALA A 245 -19.67 68.60 40.82
CA ALA A 245 -20.06 68.63 42.23
C ALA A 245 -19.04 69.44 43.04
N CYS A 246 -19.48 70.53 43.68
CA CYS A 246 -18.58 71.42 44.41
C CYS A 246 -18.17 70.88 45.78
N ARG A 247 -16.90 71.04 46.12
CA ARG A 247 -16.37 70.71 47.45
C ARG A 247 -16.92 71.69 48.50
N ASN A 248 -17.03 71.23 49.74
CA ASN A 248 -17.58 72.03 50.85
C ASN A 248 -16.93 73.42 50.93
N GLY A 249 -17.78 74.46 50.95
CA GLY A 249 -17.36 75.87 50.93
C GLY A 249 -17.32 76.51 49.54
N TYR A 250 -17.56 75.75 48.46
CA TYR A 250 -17.69 76.26 47.09
C TYR A 250 -19.10 76.00 46.54
N ALA A 251 -19.54 76.79 45.56
CA ALA A 251 -20.81 76.63 44.85
C ALA A 251 -20.65 76.90 43.34
N ASN A 252 -21.60 76.41 42.54
CA ASN A 252 -21.62 76.68 41.10
C ASN A 252 -21.87 78.16 40.80
N PHE A 253 -21.21 78.68 39.75
CA PHE A 253 -21.34 80.08 39.34
C PHE A 253 -22.66 80.32 38.59
N GLY A 254 -23.72 80.63 39.33
CA GLY A 254 -25.09 80.80 38.80
C GLY A 254 -25.84 79.47 38.65
N ASN A 255 -26.95 79.47 37.90
CA ASN A 255 -27.79 78.28 37.70
C ASN A 255 -27.19 77.23 36.75
N HIS A 256 -25.94 77.40 36.29
CA HIS A 256 -25.29 76.50 35.33
C HIS A 256 -24.30 75.58 36.04
N ILE A 257 -24.63 74.28 36.06
CA ILE A 257 -23.94 73.22 36.83
C ILE A 257 -22.61 72.79 36.18
N SER A 258 -22.32 73.28 34.96
CA SER A 258 -21.26 72.76 34.08
C SER A 258 -20.01 73.64 33.93
N MET A 259 -19.87 74.75 34.68
CA MET A 259 -18.78 75.72 34.48
C MET A 259 -17.87 75.96 35.70
N GLY A 260 -17.89 75.06 36.68
CA GLY A 260 -16.93 75.05 37.80
C GLY A 260 -17.37 75.78 39.07
N CYS A 261 -16.59 75.56 40.13
CA CYS A 261 -16.97 75.91 41.50
C CYS A 261 -16.22 77.14 42.04
N VAL A 262 -16.98 78.16 42.42
CA VAL A 262 -16.47 79.40 43.04
C VAL A 262 -16.58 79.34 44.57
N PRO A 263 -15.60 79.90 45.31
CA PRO A 263 -15.62 79.89 46.78
C PRO A 263 -16.71 80.80 47.35
N ILE A 264 -17.30 80.37 48.47
CA ILE A 264 -18.33 81.11 49.21
C ILE A 264 -17.66 81.86 50.37
N CYS A 265 -17.64 83.19 50.30
CA CYS A 265 -17.27 84.05 51.42
C CYS A 265 -18.54 84.60 52.11
N LYS A 266 -18.68 84.36 53.44
CA LYS A 266 -19.82 84.86 54.24
C LYS A 266 -19.81 86.37 54.41
N GLU A 267 -18.63 86.97 54.52
CA GLU A 267 -18.43 88.42 54.42
C GLU A 267 -18.15 88.82 52.97
N LYS A 268 -18.62 90.00 52.55
CA LYS A 268 -18.35 90.53 51.22
C LYS A 268 -16.92 91.05 51.14
N CYS A 269 -16.09 90.46 50.29
CA CYS A 269 -14.76 90.97 49.96
C CYS A 269 -14.88 92.34 49.27
N VAL A 270 -14.15 93.36 49.74
CA VAL A 270 -14.13 94.73 49.20
C VAL A 270 -12.71 95.08 48.75
N ASN A 271 -12.55 95.46 47.48
CA ASN A 271 -11.24 95.59 46.80
C ASN A 271 -10.40 94.29 46.84
N ALA A 272 -11.11 93.15 46.85
CA ALA A 272 -10.57 91.82 47.01
C ALA A 272 -11.48 90.79 46.31
N PHE A 273 -10.90 89.70 45.83
CA PHE A 273 -11.63 88.55 45.29
C PHE A 273 -11.66 87.42 46.33
N CYS A 274 -12.75 86.65 46.37
CA CYS A 274 -12.83 85.46 47.22
C CYS A 274 -12.01 84.35 46.51
N THR A 275 -10.90 83.92 47.10
CA THR A 275 -10.00 82.88 46.53
C THR A 275 -10.26 81.50 47.09
N ALA A 276 -10.67 81.43 48.36
CA ALA A 276 -11.05 80.20 49.04
C ALA A 276 -12.21 80.49 50.03
N PRO A 277 -12.88 79.47 50.59
CA PRO A 277 -14.11 79.68 51.35
C PRO A 277 -13.91 80.52 52.61
N ASN A 278 -14.47 81.73 52.62
CA ASN A 278 -14.25 82.78 53.65
C ASN A 278 -12.83 83.36 53.68
N GLU A 279 -12.07 83.22 52.59
CA GLU A 279 -10.75 83.79 52.42
C GLU A 279 -10.73 84.71 51.19
N CYS A 280 -10.76 86.00 51.47
CA CYS A 280 -10.52 87.03 50.46
C CYS A 280 -9.02 87.14 50.18
N THR A 281 -8.65 87.57 48.98
CA THR A 281 -7.32 88.10 48.63
C THR A 281 -7.49 89.45 47.95
N CYS A 282 -6.67 90.41 48.36
CA CYS A 282 -6.70 91.75 47.80
C CYS A 282 -6.38 91.75 46.30
N PHE A 283 -6.91 92.72 45.55
CA PHE A 283 -6.46 92.93 44.18
C PHE A 283 -4.96 93.29 44.12
N GLU A 284 -4.32 93.04 42.98
CA GLU A 284 -2.88 93.28 42.82
C GLU A 284 -2.53 94.75 43.10
N GLY A 285 -1.54 95.00 43.95
CA GLY A 285 -1.24 96.34 44.48
C GLY A 285 -2.15 96.82 45.63
N TYR A 286 -2.86 95.92 46.31
CA TYR A 286 -3.62 96.21 47.54
C TYR A 286 -3.25 95.23 48.67
N VAL A 287 -3.27 95.72 49.91
CA VAL A 287 -3.02 94.98 51.16
C VAL A 287 -4.20 95.12 52.11
N PHE A 288 -4.33 94.21 53.08
CA PHE A 288 -5.43 94.24 54.03
C PHE A 288 -5.37 95.47 54.94
N ARG A 289 -6.48 96.20 54.99
CA ARG A 289 -6.62 97.41 55.79
C ARG A 289 -6.59 97.07 57.29
N ASN A 290 -5.49 97.42 57.96
CA ASN A 290 -5.23 97.32 59.40
C ASN A 290 -6.16 96.37 60.19
N GLY A 291 -5.95 95.06 60.03
CA GLY A 291 -6.65 94.02 60.79
C GLY A 291 -7.95 93.48 60.16
N SER A 292 -8.44 94.04 59.06
CA SER A 292 -9.50 93.42 58.25
C SER A 292 -8.99 92.15 57.54
N ARG A 293 -9.87 91.17 57.32
CA ARG A 293 -9.64 90.00 56.44
C ARG A 293 -10.54 90.00 55.20
N SER A 294 -11.28 91.08 54.99
CA SER A 294 -12.32 91.21 53.95
C SER A 294 -12.29 92.56 53.22
N SER A 295 -11.39 93.50 53.58
CA SER A 295 -11.27 94.81 52.95
C SER A 295 -9.81 95.27 52.77
N CYS A 296 -9.49 95.79 51.58
CA CYS A 296 -8.13 96.12 51.17
C CYS A 296 -7.91 97.57 50.70
N GLU A 297 -6.69 98.09 50.92
CA GLU A 297 -6.20 99.43 50.55
C GLU A 297 -4.83 99.34 49.83
N SER A 298 -4.47 100.32 48.98
CA SER A 298 -3.38 100.16 48.00
C SER A 298 -1.95 100.25 48.58
N THR A 299 -1.00 99.49 48.03
CA THR A 299 0.46 99.58 48.29
C THR A 299 1.25 99.10 47.05
N CYS A 300 2.54 99.43 46.92
CA CYS A 300 3.35 99.24 45.70
C CYS A 300 3.27 97.84 45.05
N PRO A 301 3.37 97.71 43.71
CA PRO A 301 2.58 96.69 43.01
C PRO A 301 3.11 95.24 43.02
N LYS A 302 4.45 95.01 43.03
CA LYS A 302 5.04 93.65 42.93
C LYS A 302 6.40 93.54 43.63
N ASP A 303 6.66 92.38 44.26
CA ASP A 303 7.95 92.01 44.83
C ASP A 303 9.07 91.94 43.77
N CYS A 304 10.30 92.27 44.18
CA CYS A 304 11.48 92.30 43.32
C CYS A 304 12.15 90.91 43.25
N GLU A 305 11.99 90.18 42.15
CA GLU A 305 12.58 88.84 41.99
C GLU A 305 14.12 88.94 41.82
N ASN A 306 14.88 88.36 42.77
CA ASN A 306 16.34 88.47 42.91
C ASN A 306 16.88 89.91 43.07
N GLY A 307 16.12 90.76 43.76
CA GLY A 307 16.54 92.12 44.10
C GLY A 307 15.84 92.65 45.36
N PHE A 308 16.16 93.89 45.74
CA PHE A 308 15.50 94.61 46.82
C PHE A 308 14.81 95.88 46.29
N CYS A 309 13.79 96.34 47.02
CA CYS A 309 13.06 97.56 46.67
C CYS A 309 13.68 98.77 47.38
N SER A 310 14.05 99.80 46.61
CA SER A 310 14.62 101.06 47.09
C SER A 310 13.53 102.11 47.30
N GLU A 311 13.77 103.16 48.10
CA GLU A 311 12.77 104.18 48.53
C GLU A 311 12.16 105.04 47.40
N GLN A 312 12.43 104.70 46.13
CA GLN A 312 11.99 105.38 44.91
C GLN A 312 11.19 104.44 43.97
N GLU A 313 10.50 103.44 44.53
CA GLU A 313 9.62 102.50 43.80
C GLU A 313 10.34 101.70 42.69
N ARG A 314 11.65 101.50 42.83
CA ARG A 314 12.51 100.85 41.83
C ARG A 314 13.23 99.64 42.42
N CYS A 315 13.06 98.48 41.79
CA CYS A 315 13.84 97.28 42.12
C CYS A 315 15.31 97.43 41.69
N GLU A 316 16.21 97.17 42.63
CA GLU A 316 17.67 97.08 42.48
C GLU A 316 18.10 95.61 42.64
N CYS A 317 18.97 95.10 41.76
CA CYS A 317 19.31 93.67 41.71
C CYS A 317 20.41 93.30 42.72
N HIS A 318 20.40 92.04 43.18
CA HIS A 318 21.51 91.50 43.98
C HIS A 318 22.79 91.34 43.15
N GLU A 319 23.94 91.26 43.82
CA GLU A 319 25.25 91.11 43.18
C GLU A 319 25.31 89.84 42.30
N GLY A 320 25.83 89.98 41.09
CA GLY A 320 25.82 88.91 40.07
C GLY A 320 24.52 88.77 39.28
N TYR A 321 23.48 89.58 39.53
CA TYR A 321 22.24 89.62 38.77
C TYR A 321 22.07 90.96 38.04
N GLN A 322 21.50 90.93 36.83
CA GLN A 322 21.19 92.13 36.04
C GLN A 322 19.69 92.30 35.83
N LYS A 323 19.26 93.55 35.69
CA LYS A 323 17.85 93.91 35.50
C LYS A 323 17.40 93.58 34.09
N VAL A 324 16.46 92.65 33.95
CA VAL A 324 15.87 92.27 32.64
C VAL A 324 14.52 92.97 32.44
N GLU A 325 13.72 93.05 33.50
CA GLU A 325 12.41 93.73 33.52
C GLU A 325 12.32 94.67 34.75
N PRO A 326 11.35 95.60 34.82
CA PRO A 326 11.21 96.55 35.93
C PRO A 326 11.25 95.94 37.34
N HIS A 327 10.76 94.69 37.51
CA HIS A 327 10.69 93.97 38.78
C HIS A 327 11.45 92.62 38.80
N ARG A 328 12.22 92.27 37.75
CA ARG A 328 12.88 90.96 37.66
C ARG A 328 14.35 91.05 37.27
N CYS A 329 15.18 90.43 38.10
CA CYS A 329 16.63 90.36 37.94
C CYS A 329 17.05 88.93 37.58
N ALA A 330 17.82 88.77 36.49
CA ALA A 330 18.32 87.48 36.03
C ALA A 330 19.83 87.33 36.30
N PRO A 331 20.32 86.12 36.62
CA PRO A 331 21.73 85.90 36.92
C PRO A 331 22.62 86.13 35.68
N VAL A 332 23.81 86.67 35.92
CA VAL A 332 24.85 86.90 34.90
C VAL A 332 25.93 85.82 35.02
N CYS A 333 26.35 85.26 33.89
CA CYS A 333 27.57 84.46 33.81
C CYS A 333 28.63 85.24 33.01
N GLU A 334 29.85 85.36 33.54
CA GLU A 334 30.99 86.00 32.87
C GLU A 334 31.36 85.30 31.55
N LYS A 335 31.15 83.98 31.49
CA LYS A 335 31.21 83.16 30.27
C LYS A 335 29.78 82.77 29.89
N SER A 336 29.37 83.05 28.67
CA SER A 336 28.04 82.67 28.17
C SER A 336 27.85 81.15 28.13
N CYS A 337 26.73 80.66 28.65
CA CYS A 337 26.38 79.24 28.61
C CYS A 337 26.04 78.78 27.19
N VAL A 338 26.84 77.90 26.59
CA VAL A 338 26.55 77.34 25.26
C VAL A 338 25.62 76.14 25.40
N ASN A 339 24.47 76.16 24.72
CA ASN A 339 23.37 75.18 24.83
C ASN A 339 22.80 75.01 26.27
N GLY A 340 22.82 76.08 27.06
CA GLY A 340 22.26 76.14 28.39
C GLY A 340 21.89 77.57 28.79
N TYR A 341 21.47 77.76 30.03
CA TYR A 341 21.14 79.06 30.62
C TYR A 341 21.82 79.23 31.99
N CYS A 342 22.02 80.49 32.40
CA CYS A 342 22.47 80.81 33.75
C CYS A 342 21.33 80.51 34.73
N SER A 343 21.50 79.54 35.62
CA SER A 343 20.55 79.26 36.70
C SER A 343 20.87 80.04 37.98
N ALA A 344 22.14 80.44 38.15
CA ALA A 344 22.63 81.36 39.19
C ALA A 344 23.89 82.07 38.64
N PRO A 345 24.44 83.10 39.31
CA PRO A 345 25.61 83.82 38.83
C PRO A 345 26.78 82.87 38.60
N ASN A 346 27.42 82.95 37.43
CA ASN A 346 28.48 82.05 36.97
C ASN A 346 28.14 80.53 36.98
N LEU A 347 26.86 80.13 37.12
CA LEU A 347 26.43 78.73 37.13
C LEU A 347 25.51 78.41 35.94
N CYS A 348 26.07 77.71 34.96
CA CYS A 348 25.33 77.19 33.81
C CYS A 348 24.56 75.90 34.14
N LYS A 349 23.30 75.86 33.72
CA LYS A 349 22.45 74.66 33.64
C LYS A 349 22.12 74.37 32.18
N CYS A 350 22.23 73.11 31.78
CA CYS A 350 22.02 72.70 30.40
C CYS A 350 20.54 72.66 30.02
N ASN A 351 20.26 72.88 28.73
CA ASN A 351 18.93 72.68 28.16
C ASN A 351 18.57 71.20 28.12
N ASP A 352 17.28 70.88 28.05
CA ASP A 352 16.82 69.48 28.00
C ASP A 352 17.44 68.71 26.84
N GLY A 353 17.97 67.52 27.14
CA GLY A 353 18.73 66.70 26.18
C GLY A 353 20.21 67.04 26.05
N PHE A 354 20.74 68.01 26.80
CA PHE A 354 22.17 68.32 26.88
C PHE A 354 22.73 68.05 28.29
N ILE A 355 24.01 67.68 28.37
CA ILE A 355 24.77 67.48 29.61
C ILE A 355 26.00 68.40 29.63
N LYS A 356 26.56 68.66 30.82
CA LYS A 356 27.80 69.46 30.94
C LYS A 356 28.97 68.74 30.24
N SER A 357 29.79 69.49 29.53
CA SER A 357 31.05 69.02 28.97
C SER A 357 32.06 68.73 30.09
N GLU A 358 32.86 67.67 29.95
CA GLU A 358 33.95 67.34 30.88
C GLU A 358 35.08 68.40 30.84
N ASP A 359 35.26 69.09 29.71
CA ASP A 359 36.35 70.08 29.51
C ASP A 359 35.96 71.52 29.89
N ASN A 360 34.67 71.86 29.97
CA ASN A 360 34.20 73.22 30.25
C ASN A 360 32.80 73.26 30.85
N GLU A 361 32.69 73.75 32.09
CA GLU A 361 31.40 73.85 32.81
C GLU A 361 30.39 74.82 32.18
N SER A 362 30.84 75.74 31.33
CA SER A 362 29.99 76.68 30.57
C SER A 362 29.52 76.16 29.22
N VAL A 363 29.86 74.91 28.85
CA VAL A 363 29.49 74.30 27.57
C VAL A 363 28.66 73.05 27.82
N CYS A 364 27.46 73.02 27.25
CA CYS A 364 26.58 71.87 27.28
C CYS A 364 26.65 71.12 25.94
N VAL A 365 26.98 69.83 25.99
CA VAL A 365 27.08 68.92 24.84
C VAL A 365 25.82 68.05 24.75
N PRO A 366 25.37 67.69 23.53
CA PRO A 366 24.17 66.87 23.36
C PRO A 366 24.35 65.49 23.97
N TYR A 367 23.30 64.97 24.62
CA TYR A 367 23.30 63.64 25.23
C TYR A 367 22.72 62.60 24.27
N CYS A 368 23.49 61.55 24.00
CA CYS A 368 23.07 60.39 23.20
C CYS A 368 23.07 59.13 24.10
N PRO A 369 21.92 58.69 24.66
CA PRO A 369 21.87 57.70 25.75
C PRO A 369 22.36 56.28 25.40
N LYS A 370 22.47 55.94 24.11
CA LYS A 370 23.06 54.67 23.63
C LYS A 370 24.48 54.83 23.08
N GLY A 371 25.04 56.04 23.12
CA GLY A 371 26.25 56.43 22.40
C GLY A 371 26.07 56.45 20.87
N CYS A 372 27.04 57.05 20.16
CA CYS A 372 27.09 57.04 18.70
C CYS A 372 28.18 56.10 18.21
N LYS A 373 27.80 54.92 17.71
CA LYS A 373 28.75 53.97 17.11
C LYS A 373 29.04 54.41 15.67
N ASN A 374 30.32 54.64 15.34
CA ASN A 374 30.79 55.12 14.02
C ASN A 374 30.19 56.47 13.58
N GLY A 375 29.88 57.34 14.54
CA GLY A 375 29.40 58.70 14.32
C GLY A 375 29.63 59.56 15.56
N ASN A 376 29.32 60.85 15.48
CA ASN A 376 29.41 61.79 16.59
C ASN A 376 28.02 62.27 17.02
N CYS A 377 27.83 62.56 18.32
CA CYS A 377 26.57 63.09 18.84
C CYS A 377 26.50 64.60 18.52
N THR A 378 25.61 65.01 17.63
CA THR A 378 25.55 66.39 17.11
C THR A 378 24.31 67.15 17.58
N ALA A 379 23.27 66.44 17.99
CA ALA A 379 22.08 66.98 18.67
C ALA A 379 21.53 65.92 19.66
N PRO A 380 20.68 66.28 20.62
CA PRO A 380 20.16 65.34 21.62
C PRO A 380 19.56 64.08 21.00
N GLY A 381 20.11 62.91 21.33
CA GLY A 381 19.74 61.62 20.76
C GLY A 381 20.12 61.37 19.29
N ILE A 382 20.70 62.34 18.57
CA ILE A 382 20.99 62.28 17.12
C ILE A 382 22.49 62.15 16.85
N CYS A 383 22.84 61.11 16.10
CA CYS A 383 24.20 60.83 15.66
C CYS A 383 24.42 61.21 14.19
N THR A 384 25.43 62.03 13.91
CA THR A 384 25.94 62.24 12.53
C THR A 384 27.03 61.21 12.24
N CYS A 385 26.85 60.43 11.18
CA CYS A 385 27.77 59.34 10.84
C CYS A 385 29.12 59.83 10.28
N ASN A 386 30.17 59.07 10.55
CA ASN A 386 31.51 59.35 10.04
C ASN A 386 31.58 59.11 8.52
N PRO A 387 32.55 59.72 7.78
CA PRO A 387 32.73 59.47 6.35
C PRO A 387 32.83 57.97 6.04
N GLY A 388 32.10 57.52 5.01
CA GLY A 388 31.97 56.10 4.66
C GLY A 388 30.90 55.33 5.45
N TYR A 389 30.15 55.97 6.35
CA TYR A 389 29.03 55.39 7.08
C TYR A 389 27.74 56.17 6.83
N GLN A 390 26.59 55.48 6.85
CA GLN A 390 25.25 56.07 6.71
C GLN A 390 24.36 55.71 7.90
N SER A 391 23.40 56.58 8.22
CA SER A 391 22.44 56.35 9.30
C SER A 391 21.40 55.32 8.88
N LEU A 392 21.36 54.16 9.54
CA LEU A 392 20.24 53.22 9.44
C LEU A 392 19.09 53.65 10.38
N LEU A 393 19.46 54.21 11.53
CA LEU A 393 18.57 54.83 12.51
C LEU A 393 19.25 56.11 13.01
N TYR A 394 18.48 57.03 13.62
CA TYR A 394 18.99 58.31 14.14
C TYR A 394 20.12 58.18 15.19
N TYR A 395 20.34 56.97 15.73
CA TYR A 395 21.38 56.62 16.69
C TYR A 395 22.34 55.51 16.19
N TYR A 396 22.26 55.07 14.93
CA TYR A 396 23.02 53.90 14.46
C TYR A 396 23.55 54.06 13.03
N CYS A 397 24.88 54.06 12.91
CA CYS A 397 25.61 54.23 11.65
C CYS A 397 26.19 52.90 11.13
N ILE A 398 25.81 52.52 9.91
CA ILE A 398 26.29 51.32 9.21
C ILE A 398 27.30 51.70 8.12
N PRO A 399 28.31 50.87 7.82
CA PRO A 399 29.27 51.15 6.76
C PRO A 399 28.61 51.13 5.38
N ILE A 400 29.15 51.94 4.46
CA ILE A 400 28.75 51.99 3.06
C ILE A 400 29.73 51.14 2.26
N CYS A 401 29.23 50.14 1.54
CA CYS A 401 29.97 49.42 0.52
C CYS A 401 29.43 49.86 -0.86
N THR A 402 30.29 50.45 -1.69
CA THR A 402 29.95 50.98 -3.02
C THR A 402 29.49 49.90 -3.99
N LYS A 403 29.95 48.67 -3.78
CA LYS A 403 29.43 47.44 -4.40
C LYS A 403 28.86 46.53 -3.31
N PRO A 404 27.72 45.87 -3.53
CA PRO A 404 27.17 44.95 -2.54
C PRO A 404 28.11 43.76 -2.32
N CYS A 405 28.18 43.30 -1.07
CA CYS A 405 28.92 42.11 -0.64
C CYS A 405 28.12 40.84 -1.01
N TRP A 406 28.53 40.13 -2.05
CA TRP A 406 27.86 38.88 -2.45
C TRP A 406 28.30 37.73 -1.54
N HIS A 407 27.35 37.11 -0.85
CA HIS A 407 27.57 36.09 0.21
C HIS A 407 28.48 36.57 1.36
N GLY A 408 28.37 37.85 1.71
CA GLY A 408 29.02 38.43 2.89
C GLY A 408 28.28 39.65 3.41
N THR A 409 28.81 40.26 4.47
CA THR A 409 28.28 41.49 5.09
C THR A 409 29.33 42.61 5.07
N CYS A 410 28.88 43.85 4.94
CA CYS A 410 29.74 45.04 4.96
C CYS A 410 30.12 45.33 6.43
N THR A 411 31.40 45.20 6.78
CA THR A 411 31.89 45.38 8.17
C THR A 411 32.62 46.71 8.39
N ALA A 412 33.20 47.25 7.33
CA ALA A 412 33.79 48.59 7.26
C ALA A 412 33.57 49.14 5.83
N PRO A 413 33.82 50.44 5.56
CA PRO A 413 33.62 51.01 4.23
C PRO A 413 34.36 50.20 3.15
N ASP A 414 33.65 49.84 2.08
CA ASP A 414 34.10 48.96 0.98
C ASP A 414 34.75 47.62 1.43
N THR A 415 34.51 47.17 2.66
CA THR A 415 35.14 45.98 3.25
C THR A 415 34.08 44.93 3.57
N CYS A 416 34.13 43.81 2.84
CA CYS A 416 33.21 42.68 2.99
C CYS A 416 33.81 41.58 3.87
N HIS A 417 33.03 41.07 4.82
CA HIS A 417 33.31 39.84 5.57
C HIS A 417 32.41 38.72 5.04
N CYS A 418 32.99 37.62 4.58
CA CYS A 418 32.24 36.49 4.02
C CYS A 418 31.40 35.77 5.09
N PHE A 419 30.28 35.17 4.69
CA PHE A 419 29.51 34.29 5.57
C PHE A 419 30.24 32.96 5.79
N SER A 420 29.87 32.24 6.86
CA SER A 420 30.46 30.92 7.15
C SER A 420 30.27 29.97 5.96
N GLY A 421 31.32 29.22 5.62
CA GLY A 421 31.37 28.38 4.41
C GLY A 421 31.74 29.13 3.12
N TYR A 422 32.00 30.44 3.16
CA TYR A 422 32.51 31.21 2.01
C TYR A 422 33.87 31.85 2.32
N LYS A 423 34.71 32.01 1.28
CA LYS A 423 36.03 32.65 1.35
C LYS A 423 36.10 33.88 0.43
N PRO A 424 36.99 34.86 0.67
CA PRO A 424 37.17 35.99 -0.23
C PRO A 424 37.54 35.54 -1.65
N ASN A 425 36.87 36.09 -2.66
CA ASN A 425 37.22 35.87 -4.07
C ASN A 425 38.55 36.58 -4.39
N ALA A 426 39.45 35.91 -5.10
CA ALA A 426 40.81 36.40 -5.39
C ALA A 426 40.86 37.58 -6.39
N VAL A 427 39.76 37.86 -7.11
CA VAL A 427 39.67 38.88 -8.16
C VAL A 427 38.74 40.03 -7.72
N TYR A 428 37.64 39.72 -7.03
CA TYR A 428 36.61 40.69 -6.64
C TYR A 428 36.44 40.74 -5.12
N ALA A 429 36.99 41.77 -4.47
CA ALA A 429 36.94 41.93 -3.02
C ALA A 429 35.52 42.02 -2.43
N ASN A 430 34.51 42.36 -3.25
CA ASN A 430 33.10 42.40 -2.86
C ASN A 430 32.34 41.08 -3.11
N GLN A 431 33.04 40.00 -3.47
CA GLN A 431 32.45 38.69 -3.72
C GLN A 431 33.10 37.62 -2.83
N CYS A 432 32.27 36.75 -2.28
CA CYS A 432 32.70 35.60 -1.51
C CYS A 432 32.36 34.30 -2.26
N ASP A 433 33.39 33.49 -2.52
CA ASP A 433 33.27 32.21 -3.21
C ASP A 433 32.95 31.09 -2.21
N PRO A 434 32.07 30.12 -2.54
CA PRO A 434 31.76 29.01 -1.65
C PRO A 434 32.98 28.09 -1.43
N VAL A 435 33.07 27.54 -0.24
CA VAL A 435 34.07 26.54 0.16
C VAL A 435 33.43 25.16 0.15
N CYS A 436 33.90 24.28 -0.73
CA CYS A 436 33.56 22.86 -0.71
C CYS A 436 34.62 22.09 0.09
N ASN A 437 34.19 21.22 1.02
CA ASN A 437 35.09 20.43 1.89
C ASN A 437 35.96 19.43 1.10
N PHE A 438 35.51 19.03 -0.08
CA PHE A 438 36.25 18.19 -1.01
C PHE A 438 36.38 18.92 -2.35
N ASP A 439 37.48 18.65 -3.05
CA ASP A 439 37.60 19.06 -4.45
C ASP A 439 36.51 18.36 -5.27
N CYS A 440 35.70 19.15 -5.99
CA CYS A 440 34.54 18.68 -6.74
C CYS A 440 34.94 17.73 -7.89
N GLY A 441 36.19 17.80 -8.36
CA GLY A 441 36.71 16.98 -9.45
C GLY A 441 36.05 17.37 -10.78
N HIS A 442 35.10 16.56 -11.25
CA HIS A 442 34.30 16.83 -12.44
C HIS A 442 33.08 17.70 -12.12
N GLY A 443 33.33 18.90 -11.60
CA GLY A 443 32.29 19.87 -11.27
C GLY A 443 32.82 21.13 -10.60
N ARG A 444 31.94 22.12 -10.44
CA ARG A 444 32.24 23.43 -9.83
C ARG A 444 31.46 23.61 -8.53
N CYS A 445 32.14 24.08 -7.47
CA CYS A 445 31.49 24.46 -6.22
C CYS A 445 30.51 25.63 -6.46
N ILE A 446 29.23 25.46 -6.12
CA ILE A 446 28.16 26.47 -6.31
C ILE A 446 27.58 26.99 -4.99
N ALA A 447 27.65 26.20 -3.92
CA ALA A 447 27.33 26.59 -2.55
C ALA A 447 28.24 25.80 -1.58
N PRO A 448 28.35 26.16 -0.29
CA PRO A 448 29.24 25.48 0.64
C PRO A 448 28.90 23.98 0.73
N GLY A 449 29.88 23.14 0.44
CA GLY A 449 29.70 21.68 0.38
C GLY A 449 28.86 21.15 -0.81
N LEU A 450 28.46 21.98 -1.78
CA LEU A 450 27.62 21.58 -2.92
C LEU A 450 28.30 21.87 -4.26
N CYS A 451 28.53 20.80 -5.03
CA CYS A 451 29.12 20.85 -6.36
C CYS A 451 28.05 20.73 -7.46
N ASN A 452 28.11 21.60 -8.47
CA ASN A 452 27.42 21.40 -9.73
C ASN A 452 28.31 20.56 -10.65
N CYS A 453 27.85 19.36 -11.02
CA CYS A 453 28.67 18.39 -11.75
C CYS A 453 28.66 18.60 -13.27
N ASP A 454 29.77 18.21 -13.90
CA ASP A 454 29.91 18.22 -15.35
C ASP A 454 29.00 17.16 -16.00
N PRO A 455 28.62 17.31 -17.29
CA PRO A 455 27.79 16.35 -18.00
C PRO A 455 28.31 14.91 -17.89
N GLY A 456 27.41 13.96 -17.58
CA GLY A 456 27.76 12.56 -17.35
C GLY A 456 28.27 12.25 -15.93
N HIS A 457 28.22 13.21 -15.00
CA HIS A 457 28.48 13.02 -13.58
C HIS A 457 27.28 13.50 -12.72
N GLN A 458 27.12 12.93 -11.53
CA GLN A 458 26.11 13.30 -10.54
C GLN A 458 26.75 13.56 -9.17
N PHE A 459 26.12 14.40 -8.36
CA PHE A 459 26.59 14.69 -7.01
C PHE A 459 26.26 13.53 -6.07
N PHE A 460 27.28 12.93 -5.46
CA PHE A 460 27.11 11.83 -4.51
C PHE A 460 27.24 12.35 -3.06
N TRP A 461 26.09 12.48 -2.38
CA TRP A 461 25.97 13.11 -1.06
C TRP A 461 26.89 12.51 0.02
N MET A 462 27.23 11.22 -0.05
CA MET A 462 28.08 10.56 0.94
C MET A 462 29.58 10.83 0.76
N THR A 463 30.05 11.10 -0.46
CA THR A 463 31.47 11.44 -0.74
C THR A 463 31.69 12.93 -0.96
N GLY A 464 30.62 13.71 -1.18
CA GLY A 464 30.67 15.15 -1.46
C GLY A 464 31.31 15.48 -2.81
N LYS A 465 31.33 14.53 -3.75
CA LYS A 465 32.02 14.63 -5.05
C LYS A 465 31.10 14.34 -6.22
N CYS A 466 31.53 14.73 -7.41
CA CYS A 466 30.89 14.40 -8.67
C CYS A 466 31.40 13.06 -9.21
N GLU A 467 30.52 12.05 -9.25
CA GLU A 467 30.84 10.68 -9.68
C GLU A 467 30.08 10.33 -10.98
N PRO A 468 30.60 9.43 -11.85
CA PRO A 468 29.98 9.15 -13.15
C PRO A 468 28.52 8.66 -13.03
N HIS A 469 27.64 9.23 -13.85
CA HIS A 469 26.22 8.86 -13.94
C HIS A 469 25.88 8.33 -15.32
N CYS A 470 25.40 7.09 -15.36
CA CYS A 470 24.89 6.46 -16.57
C CYS A 470 23.35 6.51 -16.56
N PRO A 471 22.68 7.06 -17.60
CA PRO A 471 21.23 7.22 -17.64
C PRO A 471 20.45 5.90 -17.76
N GLN A 472 21.17 4.77 -17.88
CA GLN A 472 20.66 3.41 -17.86
C GLN A 472 21.59 2.58 -16.99
N LYS A 473 21.05 1.62 -16.24
CA LYS A 473 21.87 0.71 -15.41
C LYS A 473 22.78 -0.12 -16.31
N CYS A 474 24.09 -0.06 -16.07
CA CYS A 474 25.08 -0.92 -16.69
C CYS A 474 24.93 -2.34 -16.14
N VAL A 475 24.74 -3.33 -17.03
CA VAL A 475 24.61 -4.75 -16.71
C VAL A 475 25.88 -5.46 -17.19
N ASN A 476 26.54 -6.18 -16.27
CA ASN A 476 27.87 -6.80 -16.47
C ASN A 476 28.91 -5.80 -17.01
N SER A 477 28.78 -4.54 -16.60
CA SER A 477 29.60 -3.40 -17.00
C SER A 477 29.67 -2.37 -15.86
N MET A 478 30.75 -1.60 -15.82
CA MET A 478 30.89 -0.43 -14.95
C MET A 478 30.56 0.86 -15.71
N CYS A 479 30.04 1.87 -15.01
CA CYS A 479 29.82 3.20 -15.59
C CYS A 479 31.14 3.97 -15.65
N ALA A 480 31.64 4.23 -16.86
CA ALA A 480 32.85 5.01 -17.07
C ALA A 480 32.55 6.51 -17.28
N ALA A 481 33.58 7.35 -17.16
CA ALA A 481 33.48 8.79 -17.40
C ALA A 481 32.88 9.09 -18.78
N GLY A 482 31.91 10.01 -18.83
CA GLY A 482 31.11 10.29 -20.03
C GLY A 482 29.81 9.50 -20.15
N GLY A 483 29.42 8.72 -19.13
CA GLY A 483 28.12 8.03 -19.08
C GLY A 483 28.02 6.80 -19.99
N ILE A 484 29.17 6.18 -20.31
CA ILE A 484 29.28 5.00 -21.18
C ILE A 484 29.53 3.76 -20.31
N CYS A 485 28.79 2.69 -20.54
CA CYS A 485 29.01 1.41 -19.86
C CYS A 485 30.21 0.66 -20.47
N GLN A 486 31.21 0.33 -19.66
CA GLN A 486 32.38 -0.47 -20.03
C GLN A 486 32.23 -1.90 -19.49
N CYS A 487 32.22 -2.90 -20.37
CA CYS A 487 32.09 -4.31 -19.97
C CYS A 487 33.22 -4.78 -19.04
N TYR A 488 32.88 -5.68 -18.11
CA TYR A 488 33.87 -6.43 -17.35
C TYR A 488 34.67 -7.40 -18.23
N GLU A 489 35.84 -7.83 -17.77
CA GLU A 489 36.68 -8.78 -18.48
C GLU A 489 35.92 -10.10 -18.74
N GLY A 490 36.03 -10.63 -19.96
CA GLY A 490 35.30 -11.83 -20.38
C GLY A 490 33.84 -11.57 -20.81
N PHE A 491 33.36 -10.33 -20.79
CA PHE A 491 32.06 -9.94 -21.33
C PHE A 491 32.21 -9.04 -22.58
N ARG A 492 31.23 -9.08 -23.48
CA ARG A 492 31.16 -8.24 -24.69
C ARG A 492 29.83 -7.50 -24.77
N MET A 493 29.82 -6.29 -25.34
CA MET A 493 28.58 -5.55 -25.58
C MET A 493 27.62 -6.37 -26.45
N ARG A 494 26.36 -6.49 -26.03
CA ARG A 494 25.32 -7.14 -26.81
C ARG A 494 25.01 -6.30 -28.06
N GLU A 495 24.83 -6.95 -29.21
CA GLU A 495 24.39 -6.27 -30.44
C GLU A 495 23.08 -5.50 -30.19
N ASN A 496 23.04 -4.24 -30.64
CA ASN A 496 21.97 -3.26 -30.40
C ASN A 496 21.76 -2.80 -28.93
N SER A 497 22.63 -3.15 -27.97
CA SER A 497 22.63 -2.56 -26.63
C SER A 497 23.75 -1.52 -26.45
N LYS A 498 23.52 -0.57 -25.52
CA LYS A 498 24.53 0.38 -25.03
C LYS A 498 24.88 0.22 -23.54
N ASN A 499 24.26 -0.75 -22.86
CA ASN A 499 24.36 -0.94 -21.41
C ASN A 499 24.32 -2.40 -20.93
N ILE A 500 24.21 -3.38 -21.84
CA ILE A 500 24.18 -4.81 -21.50
C ILE A 500 25.37 -5.51 -22.13
N CYS A 501 26.17 -6.18 -21.30
CA CYS A 501 27.26 -7.04 -21.75
C CYS A 501 26.94 -8.53 -21.52
N ASP A 502 27.11 -9.32 -22.59
CA ASP A 502 26.92 -10.77 -22.58
C ASP A 502 28.25 -11.48 -22.27
N PRO A 503 28.23 -12.60 -21.50
CA PRO A 503 29.42 -13.38 -21.22
C PRO A 503 29.98 -14.04 -22.49
N VAL A 504 31.31 -14.17 -22.55
CA VAL A 504 32.02 -14.81 -23.67
C VAL A 504 32.57 -16.17 -23.21
N CYS A 505 31.98 -17.24 -23.73
CA CYS A 505 32.51 -18.59 -23.60
C CYS A 505 33.44 -18.88 -24.80
N LYS A 506 34.72 -19.22 -24.54
CA LYS A 506 35.71 -19.52 -25.58
C LYS A 506 35.37 -20.78 -26.39
N LEU A 507 34.74 -21.76 -25.74
CA LEU A 507 34.15 -22.93 -26.38
C LEU A 507 32.63 -22.72 -26.47
N PRO A 508 31.98 -23.14 -27.58
CA PRO A 508 30.53 -23.07 -27.68
C PRO A 508 29.87 -24.03 -26.69
N CYS A 509 28.90 -23.51 -25.93
CA CYS A 509 28.04 -24.27 -25.05
C CYS A 509 27.07 -25.15 -25.87
N VAL A 510 27.16 -26.47 -25.72
CA VAL A 510 26.29 -27.45 -26.39
C VAL A 510 25.23 -27.95 -25.42
N ASN A 511 23.95 -27.87 -25.82
CA ASN A 511 22.77 -28.11 -24.97
C ASN A 511 22.76 -27.28 -23.66
N SER A 512 23.36 -26.09 -23.73
CA SER A 512 23.62 -25.21 -22.59
C SER A 512 23.70 -23.75 -23.05
N LYS A 513 23.52 -22.81 -22.12
CA LYS A 513 23.64 -21.35 -22.33
C LYS A 513 24.90 -20.84 -21.62
N CYS A 514 25.62 -19.90 -22.22
CA CYS A 514 26.74 -19.22 -21.55
C CYS A 514 26.16 -18.24 -20.51
N VAL A 515 26.50 -18.43 -19.23
CA VAL A 515 25.98 -17.60 -18.11
C VAL A 515 27.04 -16.73 -17.48
N GLU A 516 28.30 -17.17 -17.49
CA GLU A 516 29.47 -16.42 -17.07
C GLU A 516 30.64 -16.69 -18.04
N PRO A 517 31.73 -15.92 -18.01
CA PRO A 517 32.86 -16.11 -18.94
C PRO A 517 33.47 -17.51 -18.85
N ASN A 518 33.21 -18.35 -19.86
CA ASN A 518 33.58 -19.77 -19.94
C ASN A 518 32.79 -20.73 -19.04
N THR A 519 31.67 -20.30 -18.47
CA THR A 519 30.73 -21.15 -17.71
C THR A 519 29.43 -21.33 -18.49
N CYS A 520 29.12 -22.57 -18.83
CA CYS A 520 27.85 -22.96 -19.46
C CYS A 520 26.91 -23.55 -18.41
N GLU A 521 25.62 -23.18 -18.45
CA GLU A 521 24.54 -23.80 -17.65
C GLU A 521 23.70 -24.68 -18.59
N CYS A 522 23.51 -25.95 -18.22
CA CYS A 522 22.68 -26.89 -18.99
C CYS A 522 21.23 -26.40 -19.15
N TRP A 523 20.60 -26.77 -20.28
CA TRP A 523 19.16 -26.58 -20.45
C TRP A 523 18.37 -27.58 -19.60
N GLU A 524 17.11 -27.25 -19.32
CA GLU A 524 16.24 -28.12 -18.53
C GLU A 524 16.13 -29.53 -19.14
N GLY A 525 16.26 -30.55 -18.30
CA GLY A 525 16.29 -31.95 -18.73
C GLY A 525 17.65 -32.43 -19.27
N TYR A 526 18.69 -31.59 -19.25
CA TYR A 526 20.08 -31.99 -19.50
C TYR A 526 20.90 -31.93 -18.19
N GLU A 527 22.01 -32.66 -18.14
CA GLU A 527 22.94 -32.68 -17.01
C GLU A 527 24.41 -32.53 -17.43
N ASP A 528 25.21 -31.97 -16.53
CA ASP A 528 26.62 -31.66 -16.75
C ASP A 528 27.45 -32.93 -17.01
N THR A 529 28.45 -32.82 -17.89
CA THR A 529 29.45 -33.87 -18.09
C THR A 529 30.81 -33.47 -17.50
N LYS A 530 31.82 -34.33 -17.65
CA LYS A 530 33.22 -33.97 -17.35
C LYS A 530 33.76 -32.81 -18.22
N HIS A 531 33.04 -32.41 -19.27
CA HIS A 531 33.38 -31.27 -20.12
C HIS A 531 32.38 -30.13 -19.88
N SER A 532 32.86 -28.99 -19.39
CA SER A 532 32.02 -27.85 -18.99
C SER A 532 31.27 -27.14 -20.12
N ASN A 533 31.48 -27.54 -21.38
CA ASN A 533 30.77 -27.01 -22.55
C ASN A 533 29.78 -28.01 -23.17
N LEU A 534 29.57 -29.19 -22.56
CA LEU A 534 28.71 -30.25 -23.10
C LEU A 534 27.78 -30.80 -22.02
N CYS A 535 26.48 -30.65 -22.24
CA CYS A 535 25.43 -31.27 -21.45
C CYS A 535 24.75 -32.43 -22.20
N ILE A 536 24.45 -33.52 -21.48
CA ILE A 536 23.79 -34.71 -22.02
C ILE A 536 22.34 -34.82 -21.55
N ALA A 537 21.48 -35.43 -22.35
CA ALA A 537 20.07 -35.57 -22.04
C ALA A 537 19.85 -36.54 -20.88
N ARG A 538 18.99 -36.16 -19.94
CA ARG A 538 18.66 -36.91 -18.72
C ARG A 538 17.31 -37.59 -18.88
N CYS A 539 17.27 -38.90 -18.62
CA CYS A 539 16.03 -39.67 -18.55
C CYS A 539 15.80 -40.12 -17.11
N ARG A 540 14.64 -39.81 -16.53
CA ARG A 540 14.19 -40.35 -15.24
C ARG A 540 12.76 -40.91 -15.38
N PRO A 541 12.53 -42.23 -15.19
CA PRO A 541 13.52 -43.29 -14.95
C PRO A 541 14.57 -43.44 -16.07
N LEU A 542 15.67 -44.14 -15.76
CA LEU A 542 16.64 -44.55 -16.77
C LEU A 542 15.97 -45.47 -17.81
N CYS A 543 16.48 -45.47 -19.03
CA CYS A 543 15.98 -46.33 -20.10
C CYS A 543 16.32 -47.80 -19.82
N GLU A 544 15.32 -48.64 -19.55
CA GLU A 544 15.48 -50.09 -19.50
C GLU A 544 15.57 -50.63 -20.94
N ASN A 545 16.68 -51.29 -21.30
CA ASN A 545 16.97 -51.82 -22.65
C ASN A 545 16.91 -50.76 -23.77
N GLY A 546 17.55 -49.61 -23.54
CA GLY A 546 17.74 -48.56 -24.54
C GLY A 546 18.62 -47.41 -24.05
N ARG A 547 18.83 -46.40 -24.90
CA ARG A 547 19.63 -45.19 -24.61
C ARG A 547 18.78 -43.91 -24.57
N CYS A 548 19.15 -42.96 -23.71
CA CYS A 548 18.50 -41.65 -23.65
C CYS A 548 19.00 -40.77 -24.81
N VAL A 549 18.09 -40.25 -25.64
CA VAL A 549 18.44 -39.42 -26.82
C VAL A 549 17.93 -37.98 -26.73
N ALA A 550 16.96 -37.72 -25.86
CA ALA A 550 16.46 -36.41 -25.49
C ALA A 550 15.83 -36.54 -24.08
N PRO A 551 15.55 -35.43 -23.37
CA PRO A 551 14.98 -35.49 -22.02
C PRO A 551 13.74 -36.39 -21.96
N ASN A 552 13.76 -37.39 -21.09
CA ASN A 552 12.73 -38.42 -20.93
C ASN A 552 12.33 -39.21 -22.21
N LYS A 553 13.20 -39.24 -23.23
CA LYS A 553 12.98 -39.98 -24.49
C LYS A 553 14.06 -41.03 -24.70
N CYS A 554 13.65 -42.30 -24.68
CA CYS A 554 14.51 -43.45 -24.92
C CYS A 554 14.43 -43.93 -26.38
N GLU A 555 15.56 -44.35 -26.91
CA GLU A 555 15.69 -45.15 -28.13
C GLU A 555 16.01 -46.59 -27.71
N CYS A 556 15.12 -47.53 -28.01
CA CYS A 556 15.25 -48.93 -27.57
C CYS A 556 16.31 -49.70 -28.34
N ASP A 557 16.95 -50.64 -27.65
CA ASP A 557 17.90 -51.56 -28.26
C ASP A 557 17.20 -52.56 -29.21
N SER A 558 17.97 -53.16 -30.12
CA SER A 558 17.44 -54.05 -31.17
C SER A 558 16.67 -55.23 -30.59
N GLY A 559 15.42 -55.40 -31.03
CA GLY A 559 14.51 -56.45 -30.53
C GLY A 559 13.56 -55.97 -29.43
N PHE A 560 13.72 -54.75 -28.93
CA PHE A 560 12.83 -54.12 -27.95
C PHE A 560 12.08 -52.93 -28.57
N LYS A 561 10.88 -52.64 -28.06
CA LYS A 561 10.08 -51.46 -28.45
C LYS A 561 9.35 -50.88 -27.26
N VAL A 562 9.06 -49.58 -27.32
CA VAL A 562 8.07 -48.95 -26.44
C VAL A 562 6.69 -49.43 -26.85
N THR A 563 6.10 -50.33 -26.06
CA THR A 563 4.76 -50.88 -26.26
C THR A 563 3.66 -49.97 -25.71
N ASN A 564 4.00 -49.10 -24.76
CA ASN A 564 3.07 -48.19 -24.10
C ASN A 564 3.64 -46.77 -24.03
N ALA A 565 2.94 -45.81 -24.66
CA ALA A 565 3.34 -44.40 -24.70
C ALA A 565 3.40 -43.75 -23.30
N SER A 566 2.67 -44.28 -22.31
CA SER A 566 2.69 -43.80 -20.92
C SER A 566 3.93 -44.24 -20.13
N THR A 567 4.70 -45.23 -20.63
CA THR A 567 5.96 -45.69 -20.00
C THR A 567 7.11 -45.70 -21.01
N PRO A 568 7.51 -44.53 -21.55
CA PRO A 568 8.49 -44.43 -22.64
C PRO A 568 9.92 -44.83 -22.23
N HIS A 569 10.16 -45.06 -20.93
CA HIS A 569 11.43 -45.51 -20.37
C HIS A 569 11.57 -47.05 -20.30
N ARG A 570 10.50 -47.81 -20.57
CA ARG A 570 10.54 -49.29 -20.54
C ARG A 570 10.45 -49.85 -21.95
N CYS A 571 11.57 -50.29 -22.50
CA CYS A 571 11.60 -51.02 -23.76
C CYS A 571 11.30 -52.50 -23.50
N GLN A 572 10.16 -52.99 -23.99
CA GLN A 572 9.72 -54.37 -23.82
C GLN A 572 10.19 -55.26 -24.98
N PRO A 573 10.55 -56.54 -24.73
CA PRO A 573 10.99 -57.46 -25.76
C PRO A 573 9.85 -57.73 -26.75
N THR A 574 10.18 -57.76 -28.04
CA THR A 574 9.22 -58.04 -29.12
C THR A 574 9.46 -59.43 -29.69
N CYS A 575 8.56 -60.38 -29.40
CA CYS A 575 8.53 -61.68 -30.06
C CYS A 575 7.84 -61.55 -31.44
N GLN A 576 8.41 -62.15 -32.50
CA GLN A 576 7.82 -62.12 -33.85
C GLN A 576 6.59 -63.01 -33.99
N GLN A 577 6.54 -64.09 -33.21
CA GLN A 577 5.37 -64.96 -33.06
C GLN A 577 4.71 -64.65 -31.71
N THR A 578 3.38 -64.73 -31.67
CA THR A 578 2.60 -64.45 -30.45
C THR A 578 2.70 -65.61 -29.47
N CYS A 579 3.24 -65.36 -28.28
CA CYS A 579 3.21 -66.31 -27.17
C CYS A 579 1.76 -66.54 -26.69
N ILE A 580 1.35 -67.81 -26.50
CA ILE A 580 0.00 -68.23 -26.10
C ILE A 580 0.11 -69.04 -24.81
N ASN A 581 -0.58 -68.60 -23.74
CA ASN A 581 -0.38 -69.08 -22.36
C ASN A 581 1.08 -68.99 -21.88
N ALA A 582 1.83 -68.06 -22.48
CA ALA A 582 3.25 -67.81 -22.28
C ALA A 582 3.51 -66.31 -22.42
N GLU A 583 4.55 -65.82 -21.77
CA GLU A 583 5.02 -64.42 -21.86
C GLU A 583 6.35 -64.31 -22.60
N CYS A 584 6.53 -63.20 -23.34
CA CYS A 584 7.77 -62.93 -24.07
C CYS A 584 8.79 -62.31 -23.08
N ARG A 585 9.72 -63.12 -22.58
CA ARG A 585 10.73 -62.70 -21.59
C ARG A 585 11.98 -62.09 -22.22
N GLN A 586 12.35 -62.56 -23.41
CA GLN A 586 13.45 -62.04 -24.22
C GLN A 586 13.04 -62.00 -25.70
N PRO A 587 13.70 -61.22 -26.58
CA PRO A 587 13.37 -61.20 -28.00
C PRO A 587 13.40 -62.61 -28.60
N GLN A 588 12.29 -63.02 -29.22
CA GLN A 588 12.06 -64.37 -29.78
C GLN A 588 12.00 -65.54 -28.77
N GLN A 589 11.97 -65.30 -27.45
CA GLN A 589 11.85 -66.34 -26.44
C GLN A 589 10.57 -66.14 -25.60
N CYS A 590 9.62 -67.07 -25.78
CA CYS A 590 8.47 -67.23 -24.90
C CYS A 590 8.85 -68.11 -23.69
N GLU A 591 8.18 -67.90 -22.55
CA GLU A 591 8.23 -68.76 -21.35
C GLU A 591 6.79 -69.02 -20.89
N CYS A 592 6.43 -70.28 -20.59
CA CYS A 592 5.07 -70.62 -20.18
C CYS A 592 4.70 -69.97 -18.83
N LEU A 593 3.44 -69.61 -18.67
CA LEU A 593 2.91 -69.16 -17.38
C LEU A 593 2.88 -70.32 -16.37
N ASP A 594 2.94 -70.02 -15.08
CA ASP A 594 2.94 -71.03 -14.02
C ASP A 594 1.77 -72.01 -14.13
N GLY A 595 2.07 -73.31 -14.02
CA GLY A 595 1.09 -74.39 -14.21
C GLY A 595 0.80 -74.74 -15.67
N TYR A 596 1.50 -74.14 -16.65
CA TYR A 596 1.47 -74.52 -18.06
C TYR A 596 2.84 -75.04 -18.52
N ARG A 597 2.86 -75.90 -19.55
CA ARG A 597 4.09 -76.39 -20.21
C ARG A 597 3.96 -76.32 -21.72
N PHE A 598 5.07 -76.25 -22.44
CA PHE A 598 5.03 -76.18 -23.91
C PHE A 598 4.33 -77.40 -24.53
N LEU A 599 3.47 -77.15 -25.52
CA LEU A 599 2.95 -78.20 -26.39
C LEU A 599 4.11 -78.90 -27.10
N ASN A 600 3.98 -80.21 -27.32
CA ASN A 600 5.04 -81.01 -27.92
C ASN A 600 5.35 -80.53 -29.36
N GLY A 601 6.55 -79.98 -29.56
CA GLY A 601 6.98 -79.36 -30.83
C GLY A 601 6.68 -77.86 -30.97
N SER A 602 6.12 -77.19 -29.95
CA SER A 602 5.89 -75.74 -29.93
C SER A 602 6.87 -75.04 -28.99
N SER A 603 7.37 -73.86 -29.41
CA SER A 603 8.16 -72.95 -28.57
C SER A 603 7.39 -71.67 -28.21
N VAL A 604 6.09 -71.60 -28.52
CA VAL A 604 5.26 -70.39 -28.39
C VAL A 604 3.88 -70.63 -27.77
N GLU A 605 3.41 -71.87 -27.67
CA GLU A 605 2.08 -72.21 -27.13
C GLU A 605 2.19 -73.28 -26.04
N CYS A 606 1.53 -73.03 -24.90
CA CYS A 606 1.59 -73.89 -23.72
C CYS A 606 0.21 -74.49 -23.35
N GLU A 607 0.21 -75.77 -23.00
CA GLU A 607 -0.93 -76.52 -22.45
C GLU A 607 -0.96 -76.44 -20.92
N PRO A 608 -2.14 -76.47 -20.29
CA PRO A 608 -2.26 -76.54 -18.83
C PRO A 608 -1.81 -77.90 -18.30
N VAL A 609 -1.18 -77.89 -17.12
CA VAL A 609 -0.76 -79.10 -16.40
C VAL A 609 -1.71 -79.33 -15.23
N CYS A 610 -2.28 -80.54 -15.17
CA CYS A 610 -2.97 -81.04 -13.97
C CYS A 610 -2.03 -82.07 -13.32
N GLU A 611 -1.69 -81.86 -12.05
CA GLU A 611 -0.76 -82.70 -11.28
C GLU A 611 -1.31 -84.12 -11.06
N GLN A 612 -2.63 -84.23 -10.89
CA GLN A 612 -3.37 -85.49 -10.95
C GLN A 612 -4.12 -85.57 -12.29
N SER A 613 -4.22 -86.78 -12.85
CA SER A 613 -5.00 -86.99 -14.07
C SER A 613 -6.50 -86.83 -13.78
N CYS A 614 -7.19 -86.10 -14.64
CA CYS A 614 -8.63 -85.84 -14.51
C CYS A 614 -9.54 -87.09 -14.65
N GLY A 615 -8.97 -88.28 -14.87
CA GLY A 615 -9.71 -89.51 -15.13
C GLY A 615 -10.55 -89.40 -16.39
N HIS A 616 -11.87 -89.38 -16.22
CA HIS A 616 -12.87 -89.20 -17.28
C HIS A 616 -13.17 -87.71 -17.52
N GLY A 617 -12.13 -86.95 -17.88
CA GLY A 617 -12.20 -85.50 -18.08
C GLY A 617 -10.93 -84.93 -18.69
N ALA A 618 -11.02 -83.71 -19.23
CA ALA A 618 -9.91 -82.99 -19.82
C ALA A 618 -9.37 -81.91 -18.87
N CYS A 619 -8.04 -81.73 -18.82
CA CYS A 619 -7.41 -80.61 -18.12
C CYS A 619 -7.61 -79.33 -18.96
N VAL A 620 -8.33 -78.34 -18.42
CA VAL A 620 -8.70 -77.09 -19.12
C VAL A 620 -8.06 -75.84 -18.52
N GLY A 621 -7.30 -76.01 -17.43
CA GLY A 621 -6.51 -75.01 -16.74
C GLY A 621 -5.63 -75.71 -15.69
N PRO A 622 -4.63 -75.05 -15.09
CA PRO A 622 -3.75 -75.66 -14.10
C PRO A 622 -4.56 -76.25 -12.94
N ASN A 623 -4.40 -77.55 -12.69
CA ASN A 623 -5.20 -78.31 -11.71
C ASN A 623 -6.72 -78.10 -11.82
N MET A 624 -7.25 -77.84 -13.03
CA MET A 624 -8.67 -77.63 -13.30
C MET A 624 -9.17 -78.59 -14.37
N CYS A 625 -9.88 -79.63 -13.92
CA CYS A 625 -10.50 -80.64 -14.77
C CYS A 625 -11.89 -80.24 -15.25
N ASN A 626 -12.29 -80.77 -16.41
CA ASN A 626 -13.62 -80.62 -16.97
C ASN A 626 -14.14 -81.99 -17.40
N CYS A 627 -15.22 -82.46 -16.76
CA CYS A 627 -15.62 -83.85 -16.82
C CYS A 627 -16.44 -84.20 -18.07
N GLU A 628 -16.28 -85.44 -18.53
CA GLU A 628 -17.07 -86.00 -19.62
C GLU A 628 -18.50 -86.32 -19.16
N SER A 629 -19.41 -86.46 -20.12
CA SER A 629 -20.82 -86.79 -19.88
C SER A 629 -20.97 -88.00 -18.94
N GLY A 630 -21.85 -87.90 -17.94
CA GLY A 630 -22.06 -88.94 -16.92
C GLY A 630 -21.09 -88.90 -15.74
N HIS A 631 -20.11 -87.98 -15.74
CA HIS A 631 -19.17 -87.79 -14.65
C HIS A 631 -19.30 -86.37 -14.05
N ILE A 632 -19.07 -86.26 -12.74
CA ILE A 632 -19.05 -84.98 -12.01
C ILE A 632 -17.67 -84.73 -11.41
N LEU A 633 -17.34 -83.45 -11.22
CA LEU A 633 -16.11 -83.02 -10.57
C LEU A 633 -16.21 -83.26 -9.06
N GLN A 634 -15.34 -84.09 -8.50
CA GLN A 634 -15.22 -84.31 -7.08
C GLN A 634 -13.75 -84.10 -6.66
N MET A 635 -13.52 -83.46 -5.52
CA MET A 635 -12.17 -83.39 -4.95
C MET A 635 -11.77 -84.77 -4.43
N ASP A 636 -10.61 -85.25 -4.87
CA ASP A 636 -9.98 -86.45 -4.33
C ASP A 636 -9.62 -86.20 -2.85
N PRO A 637 -10.09 -87.05 -1.91
CA PRO A 637 -9.87 -86.83 -0.48
C PRO A 637 -8.41 -86.99 -0.03
N ASP A 638 -7.56 -87.68 -0.80
CA ASP A 638 -6.17 -87.95 -0.43
C ASP A 638 -5.21 -86.86 -0.98
N THR A 639 -5.52 -86.27 -2.13
CA THR A 639 -4.66 -85.25 -2.79
C THR A 639 -5.23 -83.83 -2.74
N GLY A 640 -6.53 -83.66 -2.49
CA GLY A 640 -7.23 -82.37 -2.56
C GLY A 640 -7.41 -81.82 -3.99
N LEU A 641 -7.08 -82.59 -5.02
CA LEU A 641 -7.16 -82.19 -6.43
C LEU A 641 -8.48 -82.67 -7.08
N PRO A 642 -9.00 -81.98 -8.11
CA PRO A 642 -10.26 -82.36 -8.73
C PRO A 642 -10.11 -83.55 -9.69
N SER A 643 -10.98 -84.55 -9.53
CA SER A 643 -11.08 -85.74 -10.37
C SER A 643 -12.53 -85.97 -10.83
N CYS A 644 -12.71 -86.62 -11.97
CA CYS A 644 -14.03 -86.84 -12.57
C CYS A 644 -14.57 -88.24 -12.26
N VAL A 645 -15.65 -88.31 -11.47
CA VAL A 645 -16.24 -89.56 -10.96
C VAL A 645 -17.65 -89.78 -11.49
N GLY A 646 -18.03 -91.04 -11.74
CA GLY A 646 -19.32 -91.40 -12.33
C GLY A 646 -20.51 -91.12 -11.41
N PHE A 647 -21.61 -90.59 -11.97
CA PHE A 647 -22.81 -90.23 -11.21
C PHE A 647 -24.10 -90.67 -11.93
N CYS A 648 -24.79 -91.69 -11.38
CA CYS A 648 -26.14 -92.10 -11.79
C CYS A 648 -27.02 -92.29 -10.54
N ASN A 649 -28.20 -91.65 -10.52
CA ASN A 649 -29.16 -91.74 -9.42
C ASN A 649 -30.62 -91.52 -9.90
N GLU A 650 -31.59 -91.67 -9.00
CA GLU A 650 -33.02 -91.51 -9.30
C GLU A 650 -33.42 -90.11 -9.82
N TRP A 651 -32.56 -89.10 -9.69
CA TRP A 651 -32.81 -87.73 -10.14
C TRP A 651 -32.28 -87.46 -11.55
N ASN A 652 -31.18 -88.10 -11.95
CA ASN A 652 -30.64 -87.98 -13.32
C ASN A 652 -31.03 -89.13 -14.25
N CYS A 653 -31.69 -90.18 -13.75
CA CYS A 653 -32.23 -91.28 -14.55
C CYS A 653 -33.77 -91.38 -14.41
N ARG A 654 -34.49 -90.26 -14.49
CA ARG A 654 -35.94 -90.26 -14.30
C ARG A 654 -36.68 -90.98 -15.43
N GLY A 655 -37.44 -92.01 -15.07
CA GLY A 655 -38.19 -92.83 -16.03
C GLY A 655 -37.35 -93.92 -16.72
N GLY A 656 -36.13 -94.18 -16.25
CA GLY A 656 -35.29 -95.31 -16.63
C GLY A 656 -34.71 -96.01 -15.40
N THR A 657 -33.76 -96.93 -15.61
CA THR A 657 -33.01 -97.59 -14.54
C THR A 657 -31.50 -97.39 -14.71
N CYS A 658 -30.81 -96.95 -13.65
CA CYS A 658 -29.35 -96.96 -13.61
C CYS A 658 -28.84 -98.40 -13.59
N VAL A 659 -28.03 -98.80 -14.58
CA VAL A 659 -27.42 -100.13 -14.67
C VAL A 659 -25.96 -100.10 -14.20
N SER A 660 -25.31 -98.94 -14.26
CA SER A 660 -23.99 -98.69 -13.69
C SER A 660 -23.95 -97.32 -12.99
N SER A 661 -22.80 -96.94 -12.42
CA SER A 661 -22.58 -95.60 -11.86
C SER A 661 -22.58 -94.47 -12.90
N THR A 662 -22.64 -94.78 -14.19
CA THR A 662 -22.62 -93.78 -15.30
C THR A 662 -23.73 -93.98 -16.33
N GLU A 663 -24.46 -95.10 -16.32
CA GLU A 663 -25.35 -95.51 -17.41
C GLU A 663 -26.81 -95.65 -16.96
N CYS A 664 -27.68 -94.86 -17.59
CA CYS A 664 -29.13 -94.88 -17.42
C CYS A 664 -29.80 -95.53 -18.64
N VAL A 665 -30.53 -96.62 -18.44
CA VAL A 665 -31.25 -97.34 -19.50
C VAL A 665 -32.72 -96.97 -19.49
N CYS A 666 -33.25 -96.53 -20.64
CA CYS A 666 -34.64 -96.17 -20.82
C CYS A 666 -35.51 -97.35 -21.30
N PRO A 667 -36.83 -97.35 -21.02
CA PRO A 667 -37.77 -98.32 -21.59
C PRO A 667 -37.86 -98.25 -23.11
N ASP A 668 -38.30 -99.35 -23.75
CA ASP A 668 -38.43 -99.43 -25.21
C ASP A 668 -39.26 -98.29 -25.80
N GLY A 669 -38.72 -97.63 -26.83
CA GLY A 669 -39.34 -96.47 -27.50
C GLY A 669 -39.07 -95.11 -26.83
N TRP A 670 -38.25 -95.05 -25.78
CA TRP A 670 -37.89 -93.80 -25.09
C TRP A 670 -36.39 -93.51 -25.20
N LEU A 671 -36.02 -92.26 -25.47
CA LEU A 671 -34.64 -91.79 -25.57
C LEU A 671 -34.23 -91.00 -24.33
N TYR A 672 -33.01 -91.23 -23.85
CA TYR A 672 -32.46 -90.51 -22.70
C TYR A 672 -32.05 -89.08 -23.08
N ASN A 673 -32.58 -88.08 -22.36
CA ASN A 673 -32.21 -86.68 -22.56
C ASN A 673 -31.24 -86.20 -21.47
N ALA A 674 -29.95 -86.17 -21.80
CA ALA A 674 -28.86 -85.80 -20.89
C ALA A 674 -28.97 -84.37 -20.30
N LEU A 675 -29.67 -83.44 -20.96
CA LEU A 675 -29.91 -82.08 -20.45
C LEU A 675 -31.06 -82.00 -19.44
N ARG A 676 -31.94 -83.00 -19.40
CA ARG A 676 -33.09 -83.06 -18.49
C ARG A 676 -33.03 -84.20 -17.46
N GLY A 677 -32.06 -85.10 -17.56
CA GLY A 677 -31.89 -86.22 -16.61
C GLY A 677 -33.06 -87.20 -16.62
N MET A 678 -33.71 -87.39 -17.79
CA MET A 678 -34.90 -88.23 -17.90
C MET A 678 -35.07 -88.84 -19.28
N CYS A 679 -35.76 -89.98 -19.33
CA CYS A 679 -36.23 -90.61 -20.56
C CYS A 679 -37.46 -89.87 -21.11
N LEU A 680 -37.57 -89.73 -22.43
CA LEU A 680 -38.72 -89.12 -23.11
C LEU A 680 -39.14 -89.94 -24.35
N PRO A 681 -40.45 -89.99 -24.68
CA PRO A 681 -40.93 -90.61 -25.92
C PRO A 681 -40.61 -89.73 -27.13
N ASP A 682 -40.29 -90.37 -28.26
CA ASP A 682 -39.84 -89.69 -29.48
C ASP A 682 -41.05 -89.35 -30.39
N ASP A 683 -41.46 -88.07 -30.43
CA ASP A 683 -42.52 -87.62 -31.35
C ASP A 683 -42.33 -86.16 -31.83
N LEU A 684 -42.71 -85.92 -33.09
CA LEU A 684 -42.21 -84.80 -33.90
C LEU A 684 -42.91 -83.45 -33.63
N VAL A 685 -42.15 -82.46 -33.13
CA VAL A 685 -42.61 -81.05 -33.12
C VAL A 685 -42.33 -80.38 -34.48
N SER A 686 -43.40 -79.93 -35.13
CA SER A 686 -43.41 -79.44 -36.52
C SER A 686 -42.48 -78.25 -36.80
N ARG A 687 -41.64 -78.41 -37.83
CA ARG A 687 -40.65 -77.44 -38.36
C ARG A 687 -41.27 -76.16 -38.96
N TRP A 688 -42.61 -76.09 -39.07
CA TRP A 688 -43.34 -74.97 -39.69
C TRP A 688 -43.67 -73.81 -38.74
N THR A 689 -43.72 -74.04 -37.42
CA THR A 689 -44.04 -72.99 -36.43
C THR A 689 -42.91 -71.96 -36.28
N ILE A 690 -41.66 -72.42 -36.34
CA ILE A 690 -40.46 -71.57 -36.22
C ILE A 690 -40.34 -70.64 -37.44
N ALA A 691 -40.69 -71.12 -38.64
CA ALA A 691 -40.65 -70.33 -39.87
C ALA A 691 -41.64 -69.16 -39.85
N ALA A 692 -42.86 -69.38 -39.32
CA ALA A 692 -43.87 -68.32 -39.21
C ALA A 692 -43.42 -67.18 -38.28
N ILE A 693 -42.79 -67.51 -37.14
CA ILE A 693 -42.30 -66.53 -36.17
C ILE A 693 -41.14 -65.70 -36.76
N ALA A 694 -40.24 -66.34 -37.50
CA ALA A 694 -39.10 -65.66 -38.14
C ALA A 694 -39.54 -64.62 -39.20
N VAL A 695 -40.57 -64.93 -40.00
CA VAL A 695 -41.10 -63.99 -41.02
C VAL A 695 -41.75 -62.76 -40.38
N ILE A 696 -42.48 -62.94 -39.28
CA ILE A 696 -43.12 -61.84 -38.53
C ILE A 696 -42.06 -60.91 -37.92
N LEU A 697 -41.01 -61.46 -37.30
CA LEU A 697 -39.91 -60.67 -36.74
C LEU A 697 -39.13 -59.90 -37.82
N PHE A 698 -38.92 -60.48 -39.00
CA PHE A 698 -38.26 -59.79 -40.11
C PHE A 698 -39.08 -58.58 -40.61
N ALA A 699 -40.40 -58.72 -40.73
CA ALA A 699 -41.28 -57.62 -41.14
C ALA A 699 -41.26 -56.44 -40.14
N ILE A 700 -41.21 -56.72 -38.84
CA ILE A 700 -41.12 -55.70 -37.78
C ILE A 700 -39.79 -54.92 -37.88
N CYS A 701 -38.67 -55.61 -38.10
CA CYS A 701 -37.36 -54.98 -38.28
C CYS A 701 -37.30 -54.06 -39.51
N VAL A 702 -37.91 -54.46 -40.64
CA VAL A 702 -37.97 -53.62 -41.85
C VAL A 702 -38.81 -52.36 -41.60
N LEU A 703 -39.95 -52.46 -40.91
CA LEU A 703 -40.76 -51.31 -40.53
C LEU A 703 -40.02 -50.34 -39.60
N ALA A 704 -39.28 -50.85 -38.61
CA ALA A 704 -38.45 -50.04 -37.73
C ALA A 704 -37.37 -49.25 -38.52
N LEU A 705 -36.68 -49.91 -39.46
CA LEU A 705 -35.67 -49.26 -40.31
C LEU A 705 -36.27 -48.16 -41.21
N ILE A 706 -37.48 -48.36 -41.75
CA ILE A 706 -38.16 -47.33 -42.56
C ILE A 706 -38.51 -46.10 -41.70
N LEU A 707 -38.95 -46.28 -40.46
CA LEU A 707 -39.23 -45.18 -39.53
C LEU A 707 -37.95 -44.43 -39.13
N ILE A 708 -36.85 -45.15 -38.89
CA ILE A 708 -35.53 -44.56 -38.61
C ILE A 708 -35.03 -43.76 -39.81
N PHE A 709 -35.10 -44.29 -41.04
CA PHE A 709 -34.69 -43.57 -42.25
C PHE A 709 -35.55 -42.32 -42.51
N ARG A 710 -36.85 -42.36 -42.21
CA ARG A 710 -37.75 -41.21 -42.33
C ARG A 710 -37.39 -40.08 -41.34
N GLU A 711 -36.93 -40.42 -40.14
CA GLU A 711 -36.47 -39.44 -39.15
C GLU A 711 -35.04 -38.92 -39.48
N ILE A 712 -34.15 -39.77 -40.00
CA ILE A 712 -32.83 -39.36 -40.53
C ILE A 712 -32.99 -38.38 -41.72
N ALA A 713 -33.94 -38.64 -42.63
CA ALA A 713 -34.23 -37.73 -43.75
C ALA A 713 -34.74 -36.37 -43.27
N ARG A 714 -35.56 -36.34 -42.22
CA ARG A 714 -36.10 -35.10 -41.62
C ARG A 714 -35.00 -34.22 -41.00
N ARG A 715 -33.90 -34.80 -40.50
CA ARG A 715 -32.78 -34.07 -39.87
C ARG A 715 -31.69 -33.57 -40.81
N ARG A 716 -31.78 -33.81 -42.13
CA ARG A 716 -30.72 -33.47 -43.11
C ARG A 716 -30.84 -32.11 -43.80
N VAL A 717 -31.75 -31.23 -43.38
CA VAL A 717 -32.02 -29.93 -44.05
C VAL A 717 -31.30 -28.74 -43.39
N THR A 718 -30.71 -28.89 -42.21
CA THR A 718 -29.93 -27.84 -41.54
C THR A 718 -28.51 -28.30 -41.21
N ASP A 719 -27.54 -27.47 -41.63
CA ASP A 719 -26.09 -27.50 -41.39
C ASP A 719 -25.20 -28.63 -41.98
N LYS A 720 -24.48 -28.23 -43.03
CA LYS A 720 -23.02 -28.43 -43.18
C LYS A 720 -22.36 -27.16 -42.60
N GLN A 721 -21.13 -27.10 -42.05
CA GLN A 721 -19.98 -28.00 -42.12
C GLN A 721 -18.92 -27.59 -41.06
N VAL A 722 -18.44 -28.49 -40.19
CA VAL A 722 -17.16 -28.30 -39.44
C VAL A 722 -16.41 -29.65 -39.34
N ARG A 723 -15.07 -29.60 -39.25
CA ARG A 723 -14.16 -30.76 -39.27
C ARG A 723 -13.95 -31.38 -37.87
N LEU A 724 -13.43 -32.62 -37.86
CA LEU A 724 -13.17 -33.45 -36.69
C LEU A 724 -12.10 -32.88 -35.74
N ILE A 725 -12.35 -32.99 -34.42
CA ILE A 725 -11.48 -33.69 -33.44
C ILE A 725 -12.42 -34.41 -32.45
N GLU A 726 -12.19 -35.69 -32.17
CA GLU A 726 -12.98 -36.47 -31.20
C GLU A 726 -12.37 -36.43 -29.79
N ASN A 727 -13.17 -36.01 -28.79
CA ASN A 727 -13.22 -36.66 -27.48
C ASN A 727 -14.39 -36.09 -26.64
N PRO A 728 -15.53 -36.79 -26.51
CA PRO A 728 -16.57 -36.42 -25.57
C PRO A 728 -16.31 -37.06 -24.19
N SER A 729 -16.38 -36.23 -23.16
CA SER A 729 -16.51 -36.62 -21.77
C SER A 729 -17.77 -37.47 -21.53
N PHE A 730 -17.64 -38.56 -20.77
CA PHE A 730 -18.80 -39.27 -20.23
C PHE A 730 -19.35 -38.51 -19.02
N GLY A 731 -20.65 -38.20 -19.06
CA GLY A 731 -21.38 -37.63 -17.93
C GLY A 731 -21.75 -38.70 -16.90
N ILE A 732 -21.75 -38.33 -15.62
CA ILE A 732 -22.18 -39.18 -14.51
C ILE A 732 -23.69 -39.00 -14.30
N VAL A 733 -24.42 -40.11 -14.22
CA VAL A 733 -25.81 -40.16 -13.73
C VAL A 733 -25.77 -40.79 -12.35
N MET A 734 -26.31 -40.11 -11.34
CA MET A 734 -26.52 -40.68 -10.00
C MET A 734 -27.96 -41.20 -9.87
N PRO A 735 -28.19 -42.35 -9.22
CA PRO A 735 -29.52 -42.83 -8.87
C PRO A 735 -29.89 -42.52 -7.40
N ASP A 736 -31.08 -41.96 -7.19
CA ASP A 736 -31.89 -42.18 -5.98
C ASP A 736 -32.35 -43.67 -5.94
N GLN A 737 -32.85 -44.30 -4.87
CA GLN A 737 -33.60 -43.81 -3.71
C GLN A 737 -33.70 -44.89 -2.59
N CYS A 738 -34.44 -44.58 -1.50
CA CYS A 738 -34.86 -45.41 -0.34
C CYS A 738 -33.85 -45.56 0.82
N GLY A 739 -34.17 -45.27 2.09
CA GLY A 739 -35.36 -44.69 2.74
C GLY A 739 -35.05 -44.48 4.24
N LEU A 740 -35.67 -43.55 4.97
CA LEU A 740 -37.00 -43.70 5.58
C LEU A 740 -37.61 -42.35 6.04
N ARG A 741 -38.85 -42.39 6.54
CA ARG A 741 -39.78 -41.26 6.74
C ARG A 741 -39.85 -40.70 8.16
N ASN A 742 -40.20 -39.40 8.22
CA ASN A 742 -41.02 -38.68 9.23
C ASN A 742 -40.54 -38.60 10.69
N PHE A 743 -40.41 -37.37 11.20
CA PHE A 743 -41.35 -36.80 12.18
C PHE A 743 -41.39 -35.26 12.05
N VAL A 744 -42.37 -34.61 12.69
CA VAL A 744 -42.78 -33.19 12.55
C VAL A 744 -43.05 -32.60 13.94
N ASP A 745 -42.78 -31.28 14.10
CA ASP A 745 -42.96 -30.39 15.28
C ASP A 745 -42.11 -30.78 16.53
N VAL A 746 -41.59 -29.87 17.36
CA VAL A 746 -42.22 -28.77 18.14
C VAL A 746 -41.15 -27.72 18.56
N ASP A 747 -41.62 -26.52 18.95
CA ASP A 747 -40.87 -25.33 19.38
C ASP A 747 -40.20 -25.37 20.79
N ASP A 748 -39.42 -24.30 21.04
CA ASP A 748 -39.22 -23.55 22.30
C ASP A 748 -38.32 -24.04 23.47
N GLU A 749 -37.76 -23.00 24.13
CA GLU A 749 -37.10 -22.92 25.46
C GLU A 749 -35.81 -23.74 25.72
N GLU A 750 -34.92 -23.39 26.67
CA GLU A 750 -34.42 -22.12 27.27
C GLU A 750 -33.24 -22.49 28.19
N GLU A 751 -32.23 -21.62 28.39
CA GLU A 751 -31.18 -21.73 29.44
C GLU A 751 -30.29 -23.02 29.44
N THR A 752 -29.16 -23.16 30.14
CA THR A 752 -28.39 -22.29 31.06
C THR A 752 -26.87 -22.47 30.84
N ASP A 753 -26.18 -21.36 31.05
CA ASP A 753 -24.88 -21.18 31.71
C ASP A 753 -24.26 -22.36 32.52
N THR A 754 -22.96 -22.66 32.33
CA THR A 754 -21.89 -22.49 33.35
C THR A 754 -20.51 -23.02 32.90
N THR A 755 -19.46 -22.45 33.51
CA THR A 755 -18.03 -22.62 33.20
C THR A 755 -17.28 -23.46 34.25
N GLN A 756 -15.97 -23.67 34.03
CA GLN A 756 -14.94 -24.18 34.97
C GLN A 756 -15.00 -25.70 35.28
N GLU A 757 -13.90 -26.44 35.53
CA GLU A 757 -12.44 -26.17 35.41
C GLU A 757 -11.68 -27.50 35.07
N LEU A 758 -10.38 -27.77 35.26
CA LEU A 758 -9.34 -27.27 36.18
C LEU A 758 -7.91 -27.43 35.59
N TYR A 759 -7.06 -26.45 35.92
CA TYR A 759 -5.59 -26.33 35.77
C TYR A 759 -4.70 -27.59 35.62
N SER A 760 -3.65 -27.44 34.80
CA SER A 760 -2.23 -27.64 35.19
C SER A 760 -1.31 -26.80 34.31
#